data_AF-A0A0G4HW86-F1
#
_entry.id   AF-A0A0G4HW86-F1
#
_cell.length_a   1.000
_cell.length_b   1.000
_cell.length_c   1.000
_cell.angle_alpha   90.00
_cell.angle_beta   90.00
_cell.angle_gamma   90.00
#
_symmetry.space_group_name_H-M   'P 1'
#
loop_
_entity.id
_entity.type
_entity.pdbx_description
1 polymer ?
#
loop_
_entity_poly.entity_id
_entity_poly.type
_entity_poly.pdbx_seq_one_letter_code
_entity_poly.pdbx_strand_id
1 'polypeptide(L)'
;MKMHSASMVSSLCAKRVFPPSSAVLRASYPLMNLQRRDLHTPNSRRAVRMEDVRVDHSKSYPTLCNGGIRYNYNIFGLKFPSDLVLRLQEYVWNRESFLPSHAAGSLEGTPFEALERIVRKMPVVRKEDGQEEGKETGRQGGEKKTGKGRRGLLARNELRREVVEKILPDERLFPATMSLLETFKATPSSQTAQAISDVSFWTQWLIRGVLFEGKLHGEQYTEPVIPAPLSKIAFATNAALGRHQIEFVYDDYTLKDAKFPLDVGVDEVDYSSAKEIVKFVAKIDTQAAFLNERGGSPEHNFRHVHSLMEAQMRGAFEGWRQIVKGQEKGEKEKGGIDGREVLEGWHKLAKAAERSHKVFNTMLINTPAESYPEIRLPIKGVRGGCGSVYPPFGVFYQGCGADRFGKEEGAVCGASGGYFAKGAGEETQRERGGCFVDAEFGQTGANSSMFKFFDVFCGVSEERRAFSLTSSEKKEVERILTDGLVGRDGRPVSLGEDPLTAMQRAFDLLTRPALHLGFLVEAAEDVGEGSGHAYAKGGLGLLKSDNELREAIAFQRLRLTYFVARHRYVHGLYVYKMIYGTQPVGNQSRAMGTGGSTPPFLSLFFEQTRTAFERQRSALLGLGRKEALTAFQWDALDRMAKQLEANGQSMAEIRDTGLNLEREEREERRMMRASAKERETRAASRESASDVVSESESGSESESDSERMEATGGRFALPPKTATVTGSAPRERQGAVVSAAG
;
A
#
# COMPACT_ATOMS: atom_id res chain seq x y z
N MET A 1 70.46 0.80 36.90
CA MET A 1 71.59 1.51 36.24
C MET A 1 71.04 2.68 35.41
N LYS A 2 71.91 3.53 34.85
CA LYS A 2 71.51 4.78 34.20
C LYS A 2 70.86 4.56 32.82
N MET A 3 69.86 5.41 32.56
CA MET A 3 69.47 6.07 31.31
C MET A 3 70.24 5.75 30.01
N HIS A 4 69.52 5.70 28.90
CA HIS A 4 69.62 6.80 27.92
C HIS A 4 68.24 7.14 27.32
N SER A 5 68.11 8.37 26.82
CA SER A 5 66.85 8.99 26.41
C SER A 5 66.94 9.61 25.02
N ALA A 6 65.86 9.53 24.24
CA ALA A 6 65.56 10.46 23.15
C ALA A 6 64.04 10.57 23.00
N SER A 7 63.53 11.77 22.70
CA SER A 7 62.09 12.04 22.59
C SER A 7 61.79 13.06 21.50
N MET A 8 60.81 12.79 20.65
CA MET A 8 59.92 13.76 19.99
C MET A 8 58.74 12.98 19.38
N VAL A 9 57.50 13.45 19.26
CA VAL A 9 56.65 14.37 20.04
C VAL A 9 55.29 14.40 19.29
N SER A 10 54.20 14.09 19.99
CA SER A 10 52.79 14.41 19.64
C SER A 10 52.09 13.77 18.43
N SER A 11 50.75 13.94 18.43
CA SER A 11 49.80 13.79 17.32
C SER A 11 49.62 12.40 16.66
N LEU A 12 48.79 11.54 17.29
CA LEU A 12 47.60 10.95 16.64
C LEU A 12 46.74 10.14 17.63
N CYS A 13 46.14 10.81 18.62
CA CYS A 13 45.16 10.19 19.53
C CYS A 13 43.79 10.87 19.39
N ALA A 14 43.19 10.76 18.20
CA ALA A 14 41.90 11.35 17.87
C ALA A 14 40.77 10.33 18.02
N LYS A 15 39.80 10.63 18.89
CA LYS A 15 38.63 9.79 19.18
C LYS A 15 37.80 9.55 17.91
N ARG A 16 37.70 8.31 17.42
CA ARG A 16 36.60 7.90 16.52
C ARG A 16 35.31 7.65 17.32
N VAL A 17 34.74 8.73 17.85
CA VAL A 17 33.32 8.74 18.21
C VAL A 17 32.55 8.72 16.89
N PHE A 18 31.77 7.66 16.64
CA PHE A 18 30.81 7.68 15.54
C PHE A 18 29.76 8.77 15.83
N PRO A 19 29.51 9.71 14.90
CA PRO A 19 28.44 10.69 15.09
C PRO A 19 27.07 9.98 15.11
N PRO A 20 26.07 10.53 15.81
CA PRO A 20 24.74 9.94 15.84
C PRO A 20 24.13 9.88 14.42
N SER A 21 23.42 8.78 14.13
CA SER A 21 22.85 8.46 12.81
C SER A 21 21.85 9.49 12.27
N SER A 22 21.37 10.41 13.11
CA SER A 22 20.44 11.48 12.75
C SER A 22 21.00 12.50 11.75
N ALA A 23 22.33 12.65 11.64
CA ALA A 23 22.93 13.62 10.74
C ALA A 23 22.77 13.25 9.26
N VAL A 24 22.96 11.96 8.92
CA VAL A 24 22.87 11.46 7.53
C VAL A 24 21.40 11.38 7.07
N LEU A 25 20.48 11.07 7.99
CA LEU A 25 19.04 10.94 7.69
C LEU A 25 18.35 12.26 7.33
N ARG A 26 18.89 13.41 7.73
CA ARG A 26 18.27 14.74 7.50
C ARG A 26 18.50 15.32 6.10
N ALA A 27 19.44 14.78 5.32
CA ALA A 27 19.98 15.48 4.15
C ALA A 27 19.41 15.08 2.77
N SER A 28 18.46 14.13 2.67
CA SER A 28 18.15 13.49 1.37
C SER A 28 16.71 13.00 1.12
N TYR A 29 15.69 13.62 1.75
CA TYR A 29 14.28 13.31 1.44
C TYR A 29 13.66 14.30 0.43
N PRO A 30 13.21 13.87 -0.76
CA PRO A 30 12.69 14.75 -1.80
C PRO A 30 11.22 15.16 -1.57
N LEU A 31 10.92 15.77 -0.42
CA LEU A 31 9.61 16.38 -0.13
C LEU A 31 9.42 17.77 -0.77
N MET A 32 10.38 18.25 -1.57
CA MET A 32 10.47 19.66 -1.98
C MET A 32 10.61 19.93 -3.50
N ASN A 33 10.48 18.93 -4.39
CA ASN A 33 10.73 19.11 -5.83
C ASN A 33 9.61 18.60 -6.76
N LEU A 34 8.38 19.06 -6.50
CA LEU A 34 7.41 19.35 -7.57
C LEU A 34 7.32 20.87 -7.75
N GLN A 35 7.20 21.32 -9.00
CA GLN A 35 7.28 22.76 -9.32
C GLN A 35 5.97 23.49 -9.01
N ARG A 36 6.10 24.77 -8.68
CA ARG A 36 5.01 25.67 -8.25
C ARG A 36 3.88 25.76 -9.29
N ARG A 37 2.76 25.13 -8.96
CA ARG A 37 1.39 25.63 -9.18
C ARG A 37 0.60 25.30 -7.90
N ASP A 38 -0.55 25.93 -7.69
CA ASP A 38 -1.29 25.90 -6.42
C ASP A 38 -2.07 24.59 -6.19
N LEU A 39 -1.33 23.47 -6.16
CA LEU A 39 -1.79 22.13 -5.78
C LEU A 39 -2.05 22.04 -4.27
N HIS A 40 -2.95 22.89 -3.80
CA HIS A 40 -3.63 22.70 -2.52
C HIS A 40 -4.98 22.04 -2.80
N THR A 41 -5.18 20.84 -2.26
CA THR A 41 -6.52 20.27 -2.06
C THR A 41 -6.90 20.44 -0.59
N PRO A 42 -7.23 21.66 -0.14
CA PRO A 42 -7.67 21.82 1.24
C PRO A 42 -9.03 21.15 1.40
N ASN A 43 -9.29 20.54 2.56
CA ASN A 43 -10.57 19.88 2.81
C ASN A 43 -11.78 20.81 2.59
N SER A 44 -11.60 22.14 2.69
CA SER A 44 -12.61 23.16 2.38
C SER A 44 -13.08 23.21 0.92
N ARG A 45 -12.32 22.67 -0.06
CA ARG A 45 -12.75 22.55 -1.47
C ARG A 45 -13.48 21.24 -1.78
N ARG A 46 -13.41 20.24 -0.88
CA ARG A 46 -14.08 18.94 -1.05
C ARG A 46 -15.56 19.05 -0.70
N ALA A 47 -16.41 18.39 -1.49
CA ALA A 47 -17.85 18.27 -1.21
C ALA A 47 -18.16 17.27 -0.08
N VAL A 48 -17.17 16.44 0.28
CA VAL A 48 -17.13 15.70 1.54
C VAL A 48 -15.96 16.22 2.36
N ARG A 49 -16.25 16.83 3.51
CA ARG A 49 -15.27 17.54 4.35
C ARG A 49 -15.51 17.28 5.83
N MET A 50 -14.47 17.46 6.64
CA MET A 50 -14.60 17.50 8.10
C MET A 50 -14.92 18.92 8.56
N GLU A 51 -15.91 19.03 9.43
CA GLU A 51 -16.34 20.24 10.13
C GLU A 51 -16.21 19.99 11.65
N ASP A 52 -16.18 21.07 12.44
CA ASP A 52 -16.21 21.01 13.91
C ASP A 52 -15.09 20.15 14.56
N VAL A 53 -13.95 19.99 13.87
CA VAL A 53 -12.80 19.19 14.33
C VAL A 53 -12.29 19.71 15.68
N ARG A 54 -12.09 18.80 16.63
CA ARG A 54 -11.48 19.06 17.95
C ARG A 54 -10.60 17.89 18.37
N VAL A 55 -9.36 18.18 18.74
CA VAL A 55 -8.43 17.20 19.32
C VAL A 55 -8.33 17.39 20.84
N ASP A 56 -8.47 16.31 21.61
CA ASP A 56 -8.25 16.30 23.06
C ASP A 56 -6.74 16.30 23.34
N HIS A 57 -6.23 17.45 23.75
CA HIS A 57 -4.82 17.61 24.08
C HIS A 57 -4.39 16.87 25.36
N SER A 58 -5.32 16.40 26.20
CA SER A 58 -4.99 15.64 27.42
C SER A 58 -4.54 14.20 27.15
N LYS A 59 -5.07 13.55 26.10
CA LYS A 59 -4.74 12.17 25.74
C LYS A 59 -3.27 12.01 25.34
N SER A 60 -2.65 10.90 25.70
CA SER A 60 -1.35 10.40 25.22
C SER A 60 -1.27 10.45 23.68
N TYR A 61 -2.24 9.78 23.06
CA TYR A 61 -2.49 9.72 21.62
C TYR A 61 -4.02 9.80 21.39
N PRO A 62 -4.53 10.91 20.84
CA PRO A 62 -5.97 11.08 20.61
C PRO A 62 -6.44 10.21 19.44
N THR A 63 -7.57 9.50 19.61
CA THR A 63 -8.24 8.70 18.57
C THR A 63 -9.76 8.90 18.63
N LEU A 64 -10.51 8.39 17.65
CA LEU A 64 -11.98 8.31 17.78
C LEU A 64 -12.38 7.42 18.98
N CYS A 65 -11.73 6.27 19.12
CA CYS A 65 -12.10 5.21 20.07
C CYS A 65 -11.96 5.63 21.54
N ASN A 66 -10.95 6.45 21.87
CA ASN A 66 -10.75 6.97 23.23
C ASN A 66 -11.40 8.36 23.46
N GLY A 67 -12.28 8.80 22.55
CA GLY A 67 -12.95 10.11 22.55
C GLY A 67 -12.03 11.31 22.29
N GLY A 68 -10.75 11.04 21.96
CA GLY A 68 -9.71 12.06 21.81
C GLY A 68 -9.75 12.84 20.50
N ILE A 69 -10.52 12.41 19.50
CA ILE A 69 -10.81 13.16 18.28
C ILE A 69 -12.32 13.19 18.08
N ARG A 70 -12.88 14.38 17.85
CA ARG A 70 -14.29 14.57 17.48
C ARG A 70 -14.39 15.47 16.25
N TYR A 71 -15.34 15.17 15.36
CA TYR A 71 -15.63 15.94 14.16
C TYR A 71 -17.03 15.62 13.63
N ASN A 72 -17.51 16.42 12.68
CA ASN A 72 -18.63 16.08 11.81
C ASN A 72 -18.11 15.91 10.38
N TYR A 73 -18.32 14.76 9.73
CA TYR A 73 -18.28 14.75 8.27
C TYR A 73 -19.52 15.46 7.73
N ASN A 74 -19.34 16.38 6.80
CA ASN A 74 -20.40 16.89 5.95
C ASN A 74 -20.33 16.12 4.63
N ILE A 75 -21.16 15.09 4.49
CA ILE A 75 -21.19 14.20 3.33
C ILE A 75 -22.25 14.71 2.35
N PHE A 76 -21.88 15.56 1.39
CA PHE A 76 -22.82 16.15 0.42
C PHE A 76 -24.04 16.83 1.05
N GLY A 77 -23.87 17.49 2.21
CA GLY A 77 -24.94 18.10 3.01
C GLY A 77 -25.36 17.29 4.23
N LEU A 78 -25.15 15.96 4.23
CA LEU A 78 -25.47 15.09 5.35
C LEU A 78 -24.41 15.23 6.46
N LYS A 79 -24.73 15.93 7.56
CA LYS A 79 -23.89 15.88 8.77
C LYS A 79 -23.90 14.47 9.38
N PHE A 80 -22.71 13.89 9.52
CA PHE A 80 -22.44 12.53 9.98
C PHE A 80 -21.32 12.57 11.05
N PRO A 81 -21.66 12.55 12.36
CA PRO A 81 -20.68 12.71 13.44
C PRO A 81 -19.65 11.58 13.54
N SER A 82 -18.51 11.87 14.16
CA SER A 82 -17.45 10.92 14.54
C SER A 82 -17.97 9.66 15.24
N ASP A 83 -19.03 9.81 16.02
CA ASP A 83 -19.56 8.75 16.88
C ASP A 83 -20.35 7.73 16.02
N LEU A 84 -20.96 8.17 14.92
CA LEU A 84 -21.55 7.28 13.91
C LEU A 84 -20.47 6.58 13.08
N VAL A 85 -19.38 7.27 12.76
CA VAL A 85 -18.21 6.65 12.09
C VAL A 85 -17.66 5.52 12.96
N LEU A 86 -17.43 5.78 14.25
CA LEU A 86 -16.98 4.75 15.20
C LEU A 86 -18.00 3.60 15.28
N ARG A 87 -19.30 3.89 15.40
CA ARG A 87 -20.34 2.86 15.46
C ARG A 87 -20.44 2.01 14.19
N LEU A 88 -20.18 2.60 13.02
CA LEU A 88 -20.14 1.85 11.75
C LEU A 88 -18.90 0.93 11.72
N GLN A 89 -17.75 1.42 12.18
CA GLN A 89 -16.54 0.61 12.32
C GLN A 89 -16.73 -0.56 13.31
N GLU A 90 -17.43 -0.34 14.44
CA GLU A 90 -17.75 -1.39 15.43
C GLU A 90 -18.61 -2.55 14.88
N TYR A 91 -19.34 -2.34 13.78
CA TYR A 91 -20.12 -3.38 13.11
C TYR A 91 -19.31 -4.09 12.01
N VAL A 92 -18.56 -3.33 11.20
CA VAL A 92 -17.79 -3.86 10.06
C VAL A 92 -16.55 -4.65 10.51
N TRP A 93 -15.88 -4.22 11.58
CA TRP A 93 -14.62 -4.83 12.03
C TRP A 93 -14.81 -5.79 13.21
N ASN A 94 -14.07 -6.90 13.17
CA ASN A 94 -14.09 -7.87 14.24
C ASN A 94 -13.38 -7.30 15.50
N ARG A 95 -13.89 -7.59 16.70
CA ARG A 95 -13.26 -7.16 17.97
C ARG A 95 -12.09 -8.04 18.42
N GLU A 96 -11.85 -9.14 17.72
CA GLU A 96 -10.88 -10.18 18.10
C GLU A 96 -9.77 -10.38 17.07
N SER A 97 -9.73 -9.57 16.00
CA SER A 97 -8.67 -9.58 14.99
C SER A 97 -8.73 -8.30 14.13
N PHE A 98 -7.81 -8.14 13.18
CA PHE A 98 -7.90 -7.07 12.17
C PHE A 98 -8.63 -7.48 10.88
N LEU A 99 -9.29 -8.64 10.86
CA LEU A 99 -10.22 -9.02 9.79
C LEU A 99 -11.59 -8.35 10.03
N PRO A 100 -12.41 -8.16 8.98
CA PRO A 100 -13.78 -7.71 9.16
C PRO A 100 -14.65 -8.81 9.82
N SER A 101 -15.82 -8.42 10.32
CA SER A 101 -16.84 -9.36 10.81
C SER A 101 -17.31 -10.31 9.71
N HIS A 102 -17.41 -9.80 8.48
CA HIS A 102 -17.73 -10.54 7.26
C HIS A 102 -16.87 -10.05 6.09
N ALA A 103 -16.52 -10.95 5.16
CA ALA A 103 -16.02 -10.54 3.85
C ALA A 103 -17.09 -9.75 3.08
N ALA A 104 -16.68 -9.06 2.01
CA ALA A 104 -17.58 -8.25 1.20
C ALA A 104 -18.78 -9.07 0.68
N GLY A 105 -19.99 -8.58 0.96
CA GLY A 105 -21.24 -9.17 0.52
C GLY A 105 -21.54 -8.93 -0.95
N SER A 106 -22.49 -9.68 -1.51
CA SER A 106 -23.04 -9.41 -2.84
C SER A 106 -24.04 -8.24 -2.79
N LEU A 107 -24.12 -7.52 -3.91
CA LEU A 107 -25.05 -6.43 -4.19
C LEU A 107 -26.23 -6.90 -5.07
N GLU A 108 -26.38 -8.21 -5.32
CA GLU A 108 -27.50 -8.79 -6.09
C GLU A 108 -28.86 -8.35 -5.54
N GLY A 109 -29.78 -7.95 -6.44
CA GLY A 109 -31.11 -7.44 -6.07
C GLY A 109 -31.12 -6.05 -5.41
N THR A 110 -29.96 -5.44 -5.14
CA THR A 110 -29.86 -4.04 -4.68
C THR A 110 -29.77 -3.07 -5.87
N PRO A 111 -29.99 -1.76 -5.68
CA PRO A 111 -29.71 -0.74 -6.70
C PRO A 111 -28.26 -0.77 -7.22
N PHE A 112 -27.32 -1.37 -6.46
CA PHE A 112 -25.89 -1.35 -6.74
C PHE A 112 -25.37 -2.59 -7.48
N GLU A 113 -26.22 -3.58 -7.80
CA GLU A 113 -25.84 -4.83 -8.50
C GLU A 113 -24.91 -4.59 -9.70
N ALA A 114 -25.17 -3.52 -10.47
CA ALA A 114 -24.39 -3.18 -11.65
C ALA A 114 -22.88 -2.98 -11.37
N LEU A 115 -22.51 -2.54 -10.16
CA LEU A 115 -21.11 -2.39 -9.74
C LEU A 115 -20.43 -3.77 -9.63
N GLU A 116 -20.97 -4.66 -8.78
CA GLU A 116 -20.47 -6.05 -8.62
C GLU A 116 -20.44 -6.78 -9.96
N ARG A 117 -21.53 -6.69 -10.73
CA ARG A 117 -21.71 -7.41 -12.00
C ARG A 117 -20.75 -6.96 -13.10
N ILE A 118 -20.14 -5.77 -12.98
CA ILE A 118 -19.04 -5.31 -13.85
C ILE A 118 -17.69 -5.74 -13.26
N VAL A 119 -17.47 -5.60 -11.95
CA VAL A 119 -16.22 -6.02 -11.28
C VAL A 119 -15.96 -7.53 -11.43
N ARG A 120 -16.97 -8.40 -11.27
CA ARG A 120 -16.86 -9.85 -11.53
C ARG A 120 -16.63 -10.22 -13.00
N LYS A 121 -16.61 -9.26 -13.93
CA LYS A 121 -16.25 -9.43 -15.34
C LYS A 121 -14.95 -8.71 -15.71
N MET A 122 -14.34 -8.02 -14.76
CA MET A 122 -13.13 -7.23 -14.90
C MET A 122 -11.83 -8.03 -15.18
N PRO A 123 -11.56 -9.19 -14.51
CA PRO A 123 -10.23 -9.80 -14.52
C PRO A 123 -9.70 -10.15 -15.92
N VAL A 124 -8.39 -9.98 -16.14
CA VAL A 124 -7.77 -10.17 -17.47
C VAL A 124 -8.12 -11.53 -18.12
N VAL A 125 -7.99 -12.65 -17.41
CA VAL A 125 -8.25 -14.04 -17.89
C VAL A 125 -7.71 -14.32 -19.29
N ARG A 126 -6.46 -14.79 -19.36
CA ARG A 126 -5.81 -15.16 -20.62
C ARG A 126 -6.40 -16.48 -21.13
N LYS A 127 -6.24 -16.77 -22.42
CA LYS A 127 -6.84 -17.98 -23.05
C LYS A 127 -6.35 -19.29 -22.44
N GLU A 128 -5.13 -19.29 -21.92
CA GLU A 128 -4.46 -20.45 -21.32
C GLU A 128 -5.00 -20.77 -19.91
N ASP A 129 -5.53 -19.78 -19.17
CA ASP A 129 -6.11 -19.97 -17.83
C ASP A 129 -7.39 -20.85 -17.84
N GLY A 130 -8.04 -20.95 -19.01
CA GLY A 130 -9.36 -21.57 -19.20
C GLY A 130 -9.35 -22.96 -19.86
N GLN A 131 -8.23 -23.68 -19.90
CA GLN A 131 -8.14 -25.04 -20.44
C GLN A 131 -8.06 -26.14 -19.37
N GLU A 132 -9.11 -26.31 -18.55
CA GLU A 132 -9.22 -27.52 -17.71
C GLU A 132 -10.65 -28.02 -17.40
N GLU A 133 -11.70 -27.25 -17.70
CA GLU A 133 -13.08 -27.75 -17.65
C GLU A 133 -13.43 -28.54 -18.93
N GLY A 134 -13.28 -29.87 -18.88
CA GLY A 134 -13.45 -30.70 -20.09
C GLY A 134 -13.31 -32.21 -19.93
N LYS A 135 -13.67 -32.79 -18.78
CA LYS A 135 -13.72 -34.25 -18.56
C LYS A 135 -15.08 -34.75 -18.05
N GLU A 136 -16.16 -34.28 -18.67
CA GLU A 136 -17.44 -34.99 -18.56
C GLU A 136 -17.35 -36.36 -19.25
N THR A 137 -17.67 -37.42 -18.51
CA THR A 137 -17.86 -38.77 -19.05
C THR A 137 -19.10 -38.79 -19.93
N GLY A 138 -18.90 -38.92 -21.25
CA GLY A 138 -19.90 -38.49 -22.23
C GLY A 138 -21.18 -39.32 -22.33
N ARG A 139 -22.25 -38.64 -22.75
CA ARG A 139 -23.37 -39.22 -23.52
C ARG A 139 -23.75 -38.27 -24.66
N GLN A 140 -24.35 -38.81 -25.71
CA GLN A 140 -24.54 -38.12 -26.99
C GLN A 140 -25.74 -37.15 -26.95
N GLY A 141 -25.54 -35.91 -27.41
CA GLY A 141 -26.58 -34.90 -27.60
C GLY A 141 -25.97 -33.66 -28.23
N GLY A 142 -26.52 -33.16 -29.34
CA GLY A 142 -25.82 -32.22 -30.21
C GLY A 142 -25.90 -30.75 -29.77
N GLU A 143 -24.74 -30.13 -29.55
CA GLU A 143 -24.49 -28.72 -29.94
C GLU A 143 -22.98 -28.43 -29.99
N LYS A 144 -22.47 -27.86 -31.10
CA LYS A 144 -21.07 -27.39 -31.17
C LYS A 144 -20.92 -26.01 -30.53
N LYS A 145 -21.06 -25.94 -29.20
CA LYS A 145 -20.69 -24.74 -28.42
C LYS A 145 -19.19 -24.47 -28.59
N THR A 146 -18.85 -23.47 -29.39
CA THR A 146 -17.46 -23.09 -29.64
C THR A 146 -16.94 -22.28 -28.46
N GLY A 147 -16.43 -22.99 -27.45
CA GLY A 147 -15.86 -22.46 -26.20
C GLY A 147 -14.61 -21.59 -26.37
N LYS A 148 -14.73 -20.44 -27.05
CA LYS A 148 -13.78 -19.35 -26.95
C LYS A 148 -13.94 -18.71 -25.57
N GLY A 149 -13.10 -19.08 -24.62
CA GLY A 149 -13.04 -18.45 -23.30
C GLY A 149 -13.07 -16.92 -23.41
N ARG A 150 -14.07 -16.29 -22.80
CA ARG A 150 -14.25 -14.84 -22.83
C ARG A 150 -13.22 -14.20 -21.89
N ARG A 151 -12.19 -13.58 -22.48
CA ARG A 151 -11.34 -12.59 -21.79
C ARG A 151 -12.21 -11.59 -21.02
N GLY A 152 -11.82 -11.18 -19.82
CA GLY A 152 -12.57 -10.15 -19.08
C GLY A 152 -12.46 -8.76 -19.72
N LEU A 153 -13.06 -7.78 -19.07
CA LEU A 153 -13.21 -6.42 -19.59
C LEU A 153 -11.85 -5.72 -19.72
N LEU A 154 -10.98 -5.82 -18.71
CA LEU A 154 -9.64 -5.22 -18.78
C LEU A 154 -8.83 -5.77 -19.96
N ALA A 155 -8.92 -7.07 -20.26
CA ALA A 155 -8.21 -7.67 -21.39
C ALA A 155 -8.86 -7.40 -22.77
N ARG A 156 -10.01 -6.73 -22.80
CA ARG A 156 -10.70 -6.28 -24.02
C ARG A 156 -10.63 -4.77 -24.24
N ASN A 157 -10.22 -3.98 -23.25
CA ASN A 157 -10.29 -2.51 -23.26
C ASN A 157 -11.76 -2.03 -23.38
N GLU A 158 -12.62 -2.57 -22.50
CA GLU A 158 -14.07 -2.42 -22.53
C GLU A 158 -14.69 -2.03 -21.16
N LEU A 159 -13.93 -2.00 -20.07
CA LEU A 159 -14.42 -1.68 -18.73
C LEU A 159 -14.93 -0.22 -18.64
N ARG A 160 -14.13 0.74 -19.12
CA ARG A 160 -14.51 2.16 -19.18
C ARG A 160 -15.79 2.38 -19.99
N ARG A 161 -16.02 1.55 -21.03
CA ARG A 161 -17.25 1.56 -21.86
C ARG A 161 -18.45 0.98 -21.11
N GLU A 162 -18.30 -0.17 -20.46
CA GLU A 162 -19.36 -0.75 -19.61
C GLU A 162 -19.80 0.23 -18.51
N VAL A 163 -18.88 1.02 -17.95
CA VAL A 163 -19.20 2.10 -16.99
C VAL A 163 -20.04 3.21 -17.64
N VAL A 164 -19.69 3.69 -18.84
CA VAL A 164 -20.51 4.65 -19.60
C VAL A 164 -21.91 4.10 -19.92
N GLU A 165 -22.00 2.83 -20.33
CA GLU A 165 -23.26 2.23 -20.75
C GLU A 165 -24.20 1.89 -19.57
N LYS A 166 -23.67 1.60 -18.38
CA LYS A 166 -24.42 0.88 -17.31
C LYS A 166 -24.32 1.48 -15.91
N ILE A 167 -23.40 2.42 -15.67
CA ILE A 167 -23.22 3.09 -14.37
C ILE A 167 -23.53 4.58 -14.45
N LEU A 168 -23.03 5.28 -15.48
CA LEU A 168 -23.28 6.72 -15.62
C LEU A 168 -24.74 7.10 -15.90
N PRO A 169 -25.56 6.32 -16.64
CA PRO A 169 -26.97 6.62 -16.86
C PRO A 169 -27.88 6.28 -15.67
N ASP A 170 -27.38 5.55 -14.66
CA ASP A 170 -28.21 5.14 -13.52
C ASP A 170 -28.21 6.21 -12.42
N GLU A 171 -29.09 7.20 -12.61
CA GLU A 171 -29.29 8.32 -11.68
C GLU A 171 -29.71 7.89 -10.27
N ARG A 172 -30.16 6.64 -10.08
CA ARG A 172 -30.62 6.09 -8.79
C ARG A 172 -29.47 5.77 -7.85
N LEU A 173 -28.26 5.50 -8.37
CA LEU A 173 -27.14 5.01 -7.57
C LEU A 173 -26.72 5.97 -6.45
N PHE A 174 -26.55 7.26 -6.75
CA PHE A 174 -26.13 8.23 -5.73
C PHE A 174 -27.23 8.53 -4.68
N PRO A 175 -28.52 8.76 -5.06
CA PRO A 175 -29.63 8.81 -4.11
C PRO A 175 -29.74 7.57 -3.22
N ALA A 176 -29.54 6.36 -3.77
CA ALA A 176 -29.53 5.14 -2.98
C ALA A 176 -28.39 5.13 -1.95
N THR A 177 -27.19 5.60 -2.31
CA THR A 177 -26.07 5.74 -1.34
C THR A 177 -26.41 6.73 -0.23
N MET A 178 -27.01 7.88 -0.55
CA MET A 178 -27.39 8.87 0.46
C MET A 178 -28.48 8.33 1.40
N SER A 179 -29.51 7.68 0.85
CA SER A 179 -30.57 7.02 1.63
C SER A 179 -30.02 5.92 2.56
N LEU A 180 -29.00 5.18 2.13
CA LEU A 180 -28.32 4.19 2.97
C LEU A 180 -27.58 4.84 4.16
N LEU A 181 -26.90 5.97 3.94
CA LEU A 181 -26.25 6.73 5.00
C LEU A 181 -27.24 7.40 5.96
N GLU A 182 -28.35 7.92 5.44
CA GLU A 182 -29.46 8.48 6.23
C GLU A 182 -30.15 7.40 7.08
N THR A 183 -30.36 6.21 6.51
CA THR A 183 -30.89 5.03 7.23
C THR A 183 -29.97 4.64 8.38
N PHE A 184 -28.65 4.53 8.14
CA PHE A 184 -27.69 4.22 9.21
C PHE A 184 -27.63 5.32 10.27
N LYS A 185 -27.75 6.60 9.88
CA LYS A 185 -27.78 7.73 10.81
C LYS A 185 -29.03 7.74 11.69
N ALA A 186 -30.19 7.36 11.14
CA ALA A 186 -31.44 7.29 11.89
C ALA A 186 -31.49 6.06 12.81
N THR A 187 -31.05 4.91 12.31
CA THR A 187 -31.08 3.62 13.02
C THR A 187 -29.79 2.82 12.73
N PRO A 188 -28.71 3.03 13.50
CA PRO A 188 -27.45 2.30 13.32
C PRO A 188 -27.64 0.79 13.48
N SER A 189 -27.30 0.01 12.45
CA SER A 189 -27.40 -1.46 12.46
C SER A 189 -26.21 -2.12 11.76
N SER A 190 -25.95 -3.39 12.10
CA SER A 190 -24.91 -4.19 11.43
C SER A 190 -25.20 -4.42 9.96
N GLN A 191 -26.46 -4.69 9.59
CA GLN A 191 -26.87 -4.90 8.20
C GLN A 191 -26.64 -3.66 7.35
N THR A 192 -27.01 -2.47 7.85
CA THR A 192 -26.81 -1.21 7.11
C THR A 192 -25.32 -0.82 7.07
N ALA A 193 -24.56 -1.06 8.14
CA ALA A 193 -23.11 -0.85 8.16
C ALA A 193 -22.36 -1.75 7.17
N GLN A 194 -22.72 -3.04 7.10
CA GLN A 194 -22.16 -3.98 6.14
C GLN A 194 -22.47 -3.55 4.71
N ALA A 195 -23.72 -3.19 4.39
CA ALA A 195 -24.10 -2.69 3.07
C ALA A 195 -23.30 -1.43 2.65
N ILE A 196 -23.00 -0.51 3.58
CA ILE A 196 -22.11 0.64 3.30
C ILE A 196 -20.67 0.18 2.99
N SER A 197 -20.18 -0.83 3.71
CA SER A 197 -18.85 -1.42 3.47
C SER A 197 -18.77 -2.15 2.12
N ASP A 198 -19.83 -2.87 1.74
CA ASP A 198 -19.92 -3.64 0.49
C ASP A 198 -20.00 -2.69 -0.71
N VAL A 199 -20.87 -1.67 -0.67
CA VAL A 199 -20.94 -0.64 -1.71
C VAL A 199 -19.60 0.09 -1.84
N SER A 200 -18.91 0.38 -0.72
CA SER A 200 -17.54 0.93 -0.76
C SER A 200 -16.56 -0.01 -1.46
N PHE A 201 -16.58 -1.30 -1.13
CA PHE A 201 -15.67 -2.32 -1.68
C PHE A 201 -15.82 -2.43 -3.20
N TRP A 202 -17.04 -2.70 -3.69
CA TRP A 202 -17.29 -2.87 -5.12
C TRP A 202 -17.06 -1.58 -5.93
N THR A 203 -17.40 -0.42 -5.34
CA THR A 203 -17.08 0.89 -5.95
C THR A 203 -15.58 1.09 -6.10
N GLN A 204 -14.80 0.78 -5.05
CA GLN A 204 -13.35 0.96 -5.04
C GLN A 204 -12.65 0.06 -6.06
N TRP A 205 -12.99 -1.23 -6.12
CA TRP A 205 -12.47 -2.15 -7.14
C TRP A 205 -12.80 -1.68 -8.57
N LEU A 206 -14.01 -1.16 -8.81
CA LEU A 206 -14.41 -0.65 -10.13
C LEU A 206 -13.63 0.62 -10.54
N ILE A 207 -13.53 1.61 -9.65
CA ILE A 207 -12.71 2.82 -9.87
C ILE A 207 -11.28 2.42 -10.20
N ARG A 208 -10.74 1.44 -9.46
CA ARG A 208 -9.36 1.01 -9.61
C ARG A 208 -9.10 0.31 -10.95
N GLY A 209 -10.05 -0.50 -11.44
CA GLY A 209 -10.00 -1.02 -12.80
C GLY A 209 -10.07 0.07 -13.86
N VAL A 210 -10.99 1.04 -13.71
CA VAL A 210 -11.17 2.17 -14.64
C VAL A 210 -9.91 3.02 -14.79
N LEU A 211 -9.22 3.31 -13.68
CA LEU A 211 -7.94 4.02 -13.68
C LEU A 211 -6.89 3.31 -14.52
N PHE A 212 -6.78 1.98 -14.37
CA PHE A 212 -5.66 1.20 -14.89
C PHE A 212 -5.91 0.47 -16.22
N GLU A 213 -7.15 0.40 -16.72
CA GLU A 213 -7.48 -0.27 -17.97
C GLU A 213 -6.56 0.13 -19.13
N GLY A 214 -6.61 1.38 -19.58
CA GLY A 214 -5.79 1.82 -20.71
C GLY A 214 -4.29 1.84 -20.38
N LYS A 215 -3.93 1.93 -19.10
CA LYS A 215 -2.54 1.81 -18.62
C LYS A 215 -1.97 0.40 -18.79
N LEU A 216 -2.83 -0.64 -18.74
CA LEU A 216 -2.49 -2.02 -19.12
C LEU A 216 -2.37 -2.19 -20.65
N HIS A 217 -3.02 -1.33 -21.45
CA HIS A 217 -2.91 -1.27 -22.92
C HIS A 217 -1.86 -0.28 -23.44
N GLY A 218 -1.01 0.27 -22.56
CA GLY A 218 0.12 1.12 -22.94
C GLY A 218 -0.13 2.62 -22.96
N GLU A 219 -1.24 3.13 -22.41
CA GLU A 219 -1.42 4.57 -22.20
C GLU A 219 -0.28 5.16 -21.34
N GLN A 220 0.13 6.40 -21.67
CA GLN A 220 1.21 7.09 -20.96
C GLN A 220 0.92 7.26 -19.46
N TYR A 221 -0.34 7.45 -19.10
CA TYR A 221 -0.83 7.60 -17.73
C TYR A 221 -2.10 6.77 -17.51
N THR A 222 -2.53 6.61 -16.25
CA THR A 222 -3.88 6.16 -15.89
C THR A 222 -4.96 7.16 -16.32
N GLU A 223 -6.22 6.74 -16.26
CA GLU A 223 -7.36 7.62 -16.54
C GLU A 223 -7.32 8.86 -15.61
N PRO A 224 -7.31 10.09 -16.16
CA PRO A 224 -7.24 11.32 -15.37
C PRO A 224 -8.55 11.69 -14.65
N VAL A 225 -9.70 11.12 -15.03
CA VAL A 225 -11.04 11.54 -14.59
C VAL A 225 -11.87 10.34 -14.12
N ILE A 226 -12.39 10.42 -12.88
CA ILE A 226 -13.46 9.53 -12.39
C ILE A 226 -14.79 10.31 -12.43
N PRO A 227 -15.75 9.88 -13.27
CA PRO A 227 -17.03 10.57 -13.45
C PRO A 227 -18.01 10.34 -12.29
N ALA A 228 -18.99 11.23 -12.17
CA ALA A 228 -20.18 11.02 -11.35
C ALA A 228 -21.18 10.09 -12.07
N PRO A 229 -21.94 9.22 -11.36
CA PRO A 229 -22.09 9.16 -9.90
C PRO A 229 -20.98 8.38 -9.17
N LEU A 230 -20.14 7.61 -9.87
CA LEU A 230 -19.16 6.67 -9.30
C LEU A 230 -18.21 7.34 -8.29
N SER A 231 -17.66 8.50 -8.65
CA SER A 231 -16.84 9.36 -7.77
C SER A 231 -17.56 9.72 -6.46
N LYS A 232 -18.82 10.13 -6.53
CA LYS A 232 -19.61 10.61 -5.39
C LYS A 232 -19.99 9.47 -4.45
N ILE A 233 -20.31 8.30 -4.99
CA ILE A 233 -20.57 7.07 -4.22
C ILE A 233 -19.34 6.72 -3.38
N ALA A 234 -18.16 6.75 -4.01
CA ALA A 234 -16.90 6.48 -3.33
C ALA A 234 -16.61 7.49 -2.21
N PHE A 235 -16.69 8.79 -2.50
CA PHE A 235 -16.46 9.84 -1.50
C PHE A 235 -17.44 9.75 -0.31
N ALA A 236 -18.69 9.38 -0.56
CA ALA A 236 -19.70 9.21 0.50
C ALA A 236 -19.43 7.99 1.39
N THR A 237 -19.17 6.82 0.80
CA THR A 237 -18.99 5.58 1.58
C THR A 237 -17.65 5.50 2.31
N ASN A 238 -16.55 5.99 1.70
CA ASN A 238 -15.23 6.02 2.36
C ASN A 238 -15.24 6.95 3.60
N ALA A 239 -15.90 8.11 3.52
CA ALA A 239 -16.03 9.01 4.66
C ALA A 239 -16.92 8.45 5.78
N ALA A 240 -18.03 7.77 5.43
CA ALA A 240 -18.85 7.06 6.42
C ALA A 240 -18.08 5.91 7.11
N LEU A 241 -17.19 5.24 6.38
CA LEU A 241 -16.21 4.28 6.91
C LEU A 241 -15.02 4.93 7.66
N GLY A 242 -14.99 6.25 7.81
CA GLY A 242 -13.95 6.97 8.55
C GLY A 242 -12.61 7.10 7.83
N ARG A 243 -12.52 6.75 6.55
CA ARG A 243 -11.30 6.94 5.76
C ARG A 243 -11.16 8.41 5.37
N HIS A 244 -10.00 8.98 5.66
CA HIS A 244 -9.68 10.38 5.39
C HIS A 244 -9.14 10.62 3.96
N GLN A 245 -8.97 9.55 3.18
CA GLN A 245 -8.52 9.56 1.78
C GLN A 245 -9.46 8.70 0.91
N ILE A 246 -9.44 8.92 -0.41
CA ILE A 246 -10.22 8.13 -1.38
C ILE A 246 -9.42 6.98 -2.00
N GLU A 247 -8.10 6.96 -1.88
CA GLU A 247 -7.25 5.94 -2.54
C GLU A 247 -7.42 4.50 -2.03
N PHE A 248 -7.23 3.55 -2.94
CA PHE A 248 -7.37 2.11 -2.76
C PHE A 248 -6.27 1.52 -1.87
N VAL A 249 -6.68 0.87 -0.78
CA VAL A 249 -5.80 0.48 0.33
C VAL A 249 -5.94 -1.00 0.72
N TYR A 250 -5.05 -1.43 1.62
CA TYR A 250 -4.90 -2.82 2.09
C TYR A 250 -6.19 -3.46 2.62
N ASP A 251 -7.09 -2.67 3.22
CA ASP A 251 -8.32 -3.21 3.79
C ASP A 251 -9.36 -3.56 2.70
N ASP A 252 -9.43 -2.82 1.60
CA ASP A 252 -10.18 -3.23 0.39
C ASP A 252 -9.50 -4.38 -0.35
N TYR A 253 -8.17 -4.34 -0.54
CA TYR A 253 -7.46 -5.30 -1.39
C TYR A 253 -7.13 -6.64 -0.71
N THR A 254 -7.27 -6.75 0.62
CA THR A 254 -6.75 -7.92 1.37
C THR A 254 -7.59 -8.34 2.58
N LEU A 255 -8.25 -7.41 3.28
CA LEU A 255 -9.05 -7.74 4.46
C LEU A 255 -10.52 -8.04 4.12
N LYS A 256 -11.17 -7.19 3.33
CA LYS A 256 -12.59 -7.36 2.94
C LYS A 256 -12.81 -8.42 1.85
N ASP A 257 -11.82 -8.64 1.01
CA ASP A 257 -11.89 -9.56 -0.14
C ASP A 257 -11.81 -11.06 0.25
N ALA A 258 -11.26 -11.38 1.43
CA ALA A 258 -10.88 -12.74 1.79
C ALA A 258 -11.99 -13.51 2.52
N LYS A 259 -12.61 -14.47 1.82
CA LYS A 259 -13.63 -15.36 2.37
C LYS A 259 -13.03 -16.74 2.63
N PHE A 260 -12.71 -17.01 3.91
CA PHE A 260 -12.06 -18.25 4.32
C PHE A 260 -12.95 -19.49 4.10
N PRO A 261 -12.34 -20.67 3.82
CA PRO A 261 -13.07 -21.93 3.69
C PRO A 261 -13.82 -22.29 4.98
N LEU A 262 -14.97 -22.96 4.83
CA LEU A 262 -15.80 -23.47 5.93
C LEU A 262 -15.51 -24.95 6.27
N ASP A 263 -14.80 -25.67 5.39
CA ASP A 263 -14.52 -27.11 5.50
C ASP A 263 -13.21 -27.42 6.27
N VAL A 264 -12.34 -26.44 6.46
CA VAL A 264 -11.10 -26.54 7.24
C VAL A 264 -10.88 -25.24 8.01
N GLY A 265 -10.71 -25.33 9.32
CA GLY A 265 -10.44 -24.19 10.19
C GLY A 265 -9.03 -23.62 9.99
N VAL A 266 -8.88 -22.30 10.10
CA VAL A 266 -7.57 -21.61 10.05
C VAL A 266 -6.57 -22.19 11.06
N ASP A 267 -7.05 -22.64 12.22
CA ASP A 267 -6.20 -23.24 13.26
C ASP A 267 -5.75 -24.69 12.99
N GLU A 268 -6.41 -25.38 12.05
CA GLU A 268 -6.19 -26.79 11.69
C GLU A 268 -5.09 -26.95 10.61
N VAL A 269 -4.68 -25.86 9.96
CA VAL A 269 -3.62 -25.85 8.95
C VAL A 269 -2.28 -26.28 9.57
N ASP A 270 -1.59 -27.20 8.91
CA ASP A 270 -0.20 -27.53 9.28
C ASP A 270 0.75 -26.40 8.88
N TYR A 271 0.94 -25.45 9.78
CA TYR A 271 1.89 -24.35 9.64
C TYR A 271 3.37 -24.80 9.68
N SER A 272 3.69 -26.09 9.89
CA SER A 272 5.05 -26.60 9.68
C SER A 272 5.35 -26.89 8.21
N SER A 273 4.32 -27.23 7.42
CA SER A 273 4.44 -27.53 5.99
C SER A 273 4.06 -26.34 5.12
N ALA A 274 5.07 -25.77 4.44
CA ALA A 274 4.84 -24.75 3.41
C ALA A 274 3.88 -25.21 2.29
N LYS A 275 3.82 -26.53 2.02
CA LYS A 275 2.90 -27.13 1.03
C LYS A 275 1.44 -27.07 1.49
N GLU A 276 1.16 -27.34 2.77
CA GLU A 276 -0.20 -27.29 3.30
C GLU A 276 -0.68 -25.85 3.51
N ILE A 277 0.22 -24.93 3.88
CA ILE A 277 -0.06 -23.48 3.84
C ILE A 277 -0.46 -23.03 2.42
N VAL A 278 0.33 -23.38 1.39
CA VAL A 278 0.03 -22.99 -0.01
C VAL A 278 -1.30 -23.57 -0.49
N LYS A 279 -1.59 -24.85 -0.17
CA LYS A 279 -2.90 -25.48 -0.44
C LYS A 279 -4.05 -24.74 0.24
N PHE A 280 -3.90 -24.35 1.51
CA PHE A 280 -4.96 -23.66 2.24
C PHE A 280 -5.18 -22.24 1.69
N VAL A 281 -4.10 -21.51 1.35
CA VAL A 281 -4.21 -20.23 0.64
C VAL A 281 -5.02 -20.40 -0.63
N ALA A 282 -4.74 -21.42 -1.44
CA ALA A 282 -5.47 -21.75 -2.68
C ALA A 282 -6.96 -22.18 -2.49
N LYS A 283 -7.46 -22.27 -1.24
CA LYS A 283 -8.88 -22.48 -0.91
C LYS A 283 -9.62 -21.20 -0.48
N ILE A 284 -8.93 -20.08 -0.27
CA ILE A 284 -9.57 -18.84 0.19
C ILE A 284 -10.31 -18.21 -1.00
N ASP A 285 -11.61 -17.97 -0.82
CA ASP A 285 -12.49 -17.46 -1.88
C ASP A 285 -12.30 -15.93 -2.05
N THR A 286 -12.12 -15.52 -3.31
CA THR A 286 -11.82 -14.15 -3.75
C THR A 286 -13.09 -13.47 -4.26
N GLN A 287 -13.37 -12.22 -3.87
CA GLN A 287 -14.57 -11.52 -4.36
C GLN A 287 -14.32 -10.71 -5.65
N ALA A 288 -13.13 -10.14 -5.83
CA ALA A 288 -12.77 -9.37 -7.03
C ALA A 288 -11.32 -9.63 -7.49
N ALA A 289 -10.95 -9.31 -8.73
CA ALA A 289 -9.56 -9.40 -9.20
C ALA A 289 -9.28 -8.44 -10.36
N PHE A 290 -8.01 -8.06 -10.57
CA PHE A 290 -7.57 -7.34 -11.78
C PHE A 290 -7.05 -8.28 -12.86
N LEU A 291 -6.34 -9.34 -12.47
CA LEU A 291 -5.68 -10.29 -13.35
C LEU A 291 -6.40 -11.63 -13.35
N ASN A 292 -6.53 -12.26 -12.18
CA ASN A 292 -7.12 -13.60 -12.03
C ASN A 292 -7.61 -13.83 -10.58
N GLU A 293 -8.78 -14.44 -10.44
CA GLU A 293 -9.42 -14.83 -9.18
C GLU A 293 -9.20 -16.31 -8.81
N ARG A 294 -8.74 -17.15 -9.76
CA ARG A 294 -8.54 -18.60 -9.56
C ARG A 294 -7.56 -18.87 -8.42
N GLY A 295 -7.96 -19.76 -7.52
CA GLY A 295 -7.12 -20.29 -6.44
C GLY A 295 -5.77 -20.80 -6.95
N GLY A 296 -4.68 -20.32 -6.35
CA GLY A 296 -3.32 -20.63 -6.78
C GLY A 296 -2.73 -19.69 -7.85
N SER A 297 -3.50 -18.74 -8.40
CA SER A 297 -2.97 -17.73 -9.32
C SER A 297 -2.16 -16.64 -8.58
N PRO A 298 -1.22 -15.92 -9.24
CA PRO A 298 -0.28 -15.06 -8.51
C PRO A 298 -0.90 -13.87 -7.76
N GLU A 299 -1.95 -13.24 -8.30
CA GLU A 299 -2.65 -12.13 -7.64
C GLU A 299 -3.47 -12.61 -6.43
N HIS A 300 -4.19 -13.71 -6.60
CA HIS A 300 -4.87 -14.44 -5.52
C HIS A 300 -3.87 -14.79 -4.40
N ASN A 301 -2.73 -15.40 -4.74
CA ASN A 301 -1.72 -15.83 -3.77
C ASN A 301 -1.10 -14.64 -3.05
N PHE A 302 -0.76 -13.57 -3.77
CA PHE A 302 -0.23 -12.35 -3.18
C PHE A 302 -1.17 -11.79 -2.10
N ARG A 303 -2.48 -11.78 -2.35
CA ARG A 303 -3.49 -11.33 -1.38
C ARG A 303 -3.67 -12.32 -0.23
N HIS A 304 -4.01 -13.56 -0.52
CA HIS A 304 -4.53 -14.47 0.52
C HIS A 304 -3.45 -15.11 1.39
N VAL A 305 -2.17 -15.02 1.02
CA VAL A 305 -1.06 -15.19 2.00
C VAL A 305 -1.13 -14.09 3.07
N HIS A 306 -1.34 -12.81 2.69
CA HIS A 306 -1.50 -11.72 3.65
C HIS A 306 -2.82 -11.83 4.45
N SER A 307 -3.92 -12.25 3.82
CA SER A 307 -5.18 -12.51 4.54
C SER A 307 -5.00 -13.61 5.61
N LEU A 308 -4.30 -14.71 5.28
CA LEU A 308 -4.01 -15.80 6.22
C LEU A 308 -3.04 -15.37 7.34
N MET A 309 -2.17 -14.39 7.12
CA MET A 309 -1.36 -13.77 8.16
C MET A 309 -2.22 -12.97 9.16
N GLU A 310 -3.12 -12.11 8.66
CA GLU A 310 -4.03 -11.32 9.49
C GLU A 310 -5.02 -12.22 10.27
N ALA A 311 -5.38 -13.38 9.73
CA ALA A 311 -6.16 -14.40 10.45
C ALA A 311 -5.47 -14.93 11.73
N GLN A 312 -4.12 -14.90 11.79
CA GLN A 312 -3.38 -15.30 13.00
C GLN A 312 -3.59 -14.32 14.16
N MET A 313 -4.11 -13.11 13.89
CA MET A 313 -4.33 -12.10 14.92
C MET A 313 -5.37 -12.49 15.95
N ARG A 314 -6.25 -13.47 15.68
CA ARG A 314 -7.14 -14.03 16.70
C ARG A 314 -6.37 -14.54 17.92
N GLY A 315 -5.34 -15.36 17.69
CA GLY A 315 -4.47 -15.86 18.77
C GLY A 315 -3.65 -14.75 19.43
N ALA A 316 -3.30 -13.69 18.71
CA ALA A 316 -2.59 -12.54 19.27
C ALA A 316 -3.49 -11.68 20.19
N PHE A 317 -4.74 -11.45 19.80
CA PHE A 317 -5.75 -10.74 20.61
C PHE A 317 -6.22 -11.56 21.81
N GLU A 318 -6.29 -12.89 21.69
CA GLU A 318 -6.51 -13.79 22.83
C GLU A 318 -5.33 -13.72 23.81
N GLY A 319 -4.09 -13.77 23.29
CA GLY A 319 -2.87 -13.71 24.11
C GLY A 319 -2.69 -12.38 24.85
N TRP A 320 -3.00 -11.25 24.19
CA TRP A 320 -3.07 -9.93 24.82
C TRP A 320 -4.09 -9.91 25.98
N ARG A 321 -5.34 -10.32 25.73
CA ARG A 321 -6.39 -10.33 26.76
C ARG A 321 -6.05 -11.27 27.93
N GLN A 322 -5.32 -12.37 27.70
CA GLN A 322 -4.81 -13.26 28.75
C GLN A 322 -3.69 -12.60 29.59
N ILE A 323 -2.78 -11.84 28.96
CA ILE A 323 -1.77 -11.07 29.69
C ILE A 323 -2.43 -10.04 30.64
N VAL A 324 -3.37 -9.23 30.13
CA VAL A 324 -4.09 -8.22 30.93
C VAL A 324 -4.86 -8.85 32.09
N LYS A 325 -5.65 -9.90 31.81
CA LYS A 325 -6.38 -10.68 32.81
C LYS A 325 -5.45 -11.26 33.90
N GLY A 326 -4.27 -11.75 33.52
CA GLY A 326 -3.28 -12.28 34.45
C GLY A 326 -2.61 -11.21 35.32
N GLN A 327 -2.45 -9.99 34.80
CA GLN A 327 -2.03 -8.81 35.57
C GLN A 327 -3.12 -8.41 36.58
N GLU A 328 -4.35 -8.15 36.11
CA GLU A 328 -5.47 -7.68 36.95
C GLU A 328 -5.80 -8.60 38.14
N LYS A 329 -5.83 -9.91 37.91
CA LYS A 329 -6.09 -10.92 38.96
C LYS A 329 -5.17 -10.70 40.17
N GLY A 330 -3.88 -10.54 39.89
CA GLY A 330 -2.83 -10.50 40.90
C GLY A 330 -2.86 -9.27 41.80
N GLU A 331 -3.42 -8.16 41.31
CA GLU A 331 -3.63 -6.94 42.09
C GLU A 331 -4.80 -7.10 43.07
N LYS A 332 -5.89 -7.73 42.62
CA LYS A 332 -7.13 -7.91 43.39
C LYS A 332 -6.96 -8.87 44.58
N GLU A 333 -6.11 -9.89 44.45
CA GLU A 333 -5.89 -10.92 45.48
C GLU A 333 -4.83 -10.55 46.54
N LYS A 334 -4.28 -9.31 46.52
CA LYS A 334 -3.17 -8.86 47.38
C LYS A 334 -1.89 -9.72 47.29
N GLY A 335 -1.75 -10.56 46.25
CA GLY A 335 -0.70 -11.57 46.13
C GLY A 335 0.37 -11.33 45.07
N GLY A 336 0.04 -10.68 43.95
CA GLY A 336 0.92 -10.52 42.78
C GLY A 336 0.44 -11.31 41.55
N ILE A 337 1.02 -10.98 40.39
CA ILE A 337 0.57 -11.35 39.04
C ILE A 337 0.37 -12.88 38.86
N ASP A 338 -0.72 -13.28 38.19
CA ASP A 338 -0.91 -14.66 37.70
C ASP A 338 0.02 -14.91 36.50
N GLY A 339 1.26 -15.26 36.80
CA GLY A 339 2.31 -15.47 35.80
C GLY A 339 2.02 -16.62 34.84
N ARG A 340 1.09 -17.55 35.15
CA ARG A 340 0.74 -18.68 34.27
C ARG A 340 -0.20 -18.22 33.16
N GLU A 341 -1.23 -17.45 33.50
CA GLU A 341 -2.10 -16.79 32.50
C GLU A 341 -1.28 -15.82 31.63
N VAL A 342 -0.35 -15.06 32.22
CA VAL A 342 0.58 -14.19 31.48
C VAL A 342 1.52 -14.97 30.56
N LEU A 343 2.13 -16.07 31.02
CA LEU A 343 3.01 -16.93 30.20
C LEU A 343 2.26 -17.51 28.99
N GLU A 344 1.05 -18.01 29.20
CA GLU A 344 0.22 -18.57 28.14
C GLU A 344 -0.17 -17.49 27.11
N GLY A 345 -0.52 -16.28 27.56
CA GLY A 345 -0.78 -15.16 26.67
C GLY A 345 0.44 -14.76 25.82
N TRP A 346 1.63 -14.74 26.42
CA TRP A 346 2.89 -14.54 25.67
C TRP A 346 3.22 -15.70 24.72
N HIS A 347 2.89 -16.95 25.09
CA HIS A 347 3.01 -18.09 24.18
C HIS A 347 2.12 -17.92 22.95
N LYS A 348 0.86 -17.51 23.13
CA LYS A 348 -0.06 -17.25 22.02
C LYS A 348 0.40 -16.12 21.10
N LEU A 349 0.89 -15.00 21.64
CA LEU A 349 1.51 -13.93 20.86
C LEU A 349 2.70 -14.43 20.02
N ALA A 350 3.63 -15.16 20.64
CA ALA A 350 4.80 -15.71 19.95
C ALA A 350 4.40 -16.74 18.87
N LYS A 351 3.39 -17.57 19.13
CA LYS A 351 2.84 -18.56 18.19
C LYS A 351 2.12 -17.91 17.01
N ALA A 352 1.37 -16.82 17.23
CA ALA A 352 0.73 -16.05 16.17
C ALA A 352 1.76 -15.40 15.23
N ALA A 353 2.81 -14.78 15.79
CA ALA A 353 3.90 -14.22 15.00
C ALA A 353 4.71 -15.30 14.27
N GLU A 354 4.94 -16.46 14.89
CA GLU A 354 5.59 -17.62 14.25
C GLU A 354 4.78 -18.14 13.05
N ARG A 355 3.47 -18.36 13.22
CA ARG A 355 2.59 -18.79 12.11
C ARG A 355 2.55 -17.74 11.00
N SER A 356 2.36 -16.46 11.34
CA SER A 356 2.35 -15.35 10.38
C SER A 356 3.67 -15.23 9.60
N HIS A 357 4.82 -15.44 10.26
CA HIS A 357 6.12 -15.53 9.58
C HIS A 357 6.19 -16.71 8.61
N LYS A 358 5.78 -17.92 9.02
CA LYS A 358 5.81 -19.12 8.16
C LYS A 358 4.87 -18.98 6.95
N VAL A 359 3.69 -18.39 7.15
CA VAL A 359 2.75 -18.05 6.08
C VAL A 359 3.40 -17.08 5.09
N PHE A 360 3.92 -15.95 5.54
CA PHE A 360 4.60 -14.99 4.66
C PHE A 360 5.82 -15.58 3.95
N ASN A 361 6.55 -16.51 4.58
CA ASN A 361 7.70 -17.16 3.95
C ASN A 361 7.32 -17.95 2.69
N THR A 362 6.05 -18.36 2.53
CA THR A 362 5.56 -18.95 1.27
C THR A 362 5.51 -17.97 0.10
N MET A 363 5.50 -16.65 0.32
CA MET A 363 5.53 -15.64 -0.76
C MET A 363 6.68 -15.85 -1.74
N LEU A 364 7.86 -16.28 -1.24
CA LEU A 364 9.06 -16.48 -2.04
C LEU A 364 8.94 -17.62 -3.07
N ILE A 365 7.97 -18.53 -2.89
CA ILE A 365 7.66 -19.67 -3.77
C ILE A 365 6.25 -19.58 -4.42
N ASN A 366 5.30 -18.90 -3.78
CA ASN A 366 3.88 -18.90 -4.15
C ASN A 366 3.46 -17.67 -4.99
N THR A 367 4.30 -16.64 -5.07
CA THR A 367 4.12 -15.47 -5.96
C THR A 367 5.37 -15.31 -6.82
N PRO A 368 5.37 -15.74 -8.09
CA PRO A 368 6.54 -15.65 -8.97
C PRO A 368 6.96 -14.20 -9.25
N ALA A 369 8.26 -13.94 -9.40
CA ALA A 369 8.81 -12.58 -9.50
C ALA A 369 8.31 -11.83 -10.74
N GLU A 370 8.27 -12.54 -11.86
CA GLU A 370 7.76 -12.14 -13.17
C GLU A 370 6.30 -11.69 -13.15
N SER A 371 5.49 -12.16 -12.19
CA SER A 371 4.09 -11.77 -12.05
C SER A 371 3.90 -10.47 -11.26
N TYR A 372 4.85 -10.13 -10.37
CA TYR A 372 4.66 -9.03 -9.43
C TYR A 372 4.54 -7.65 -10.09
N PRO A 373 5.26 -7.30 -11.19
CA PRO A 373 5.05 -6.03 -11.89
C PRO A 373 3.60 -5.80 -12.33
N GLU A 374 2.90 -6.83 -12.83
CA GLU A 374 1.48 -6.75 -13.23
C GLU A 374 0.57 -6.61 -12.01
N ILE A 375 0.79 -7.37 -10.92
CA ILE A 375 0.02 -7.27 -9.66
C ILE A 375 0.15 -5.88 -9.02
N ARG A 376 1.37 -5.34 -9.03
CA ARG A 376 1.78 -4.10 -8.37
C ARG A 376 1.20 -2.85 -9.03
N LEU A 377 0.98 -2.88 -10.34
CA LEU A 377 0.48 -1.74 -11.12
C LEU A 377 -0.91 -1.25 -10.62
N PRO A 378 -1.98 -2.08 -10.59
CA PRO A 378 -3.29 -1.66 -10.11
C PRO A 378 -3.37 -1.46 -8.59
N ILE A 379 -2.27 -1.53 -7.84
CA ILE A 379 -2.22 -1.17 -6.40
C ILE A 379 -1.24 -0.03 -6.06
N LYS A 380 -0.59 0.56 -7.08
CA LYS A 380 0.32 1.72 -6.93
C LYS A 380 -0.44 3.02 -6.63
N GLY A 381 -0.22 3.61 -5.46
CA GLY A 381 -0.87 4.86 -5.04
C GLY A 381 -0.54 6.07 -5.92
N VAL A 382 -1.44 7.06 -5.95
CA VAL A 382 -1.18 8.37 -6.61
C VAL A 382 0.07 9.05 -6.01
N ARG A 383 0.23 9.02 -4.68
CA ARG A 383 1.43 9.56 -4.00
C ARG A 383 2.69 8.82 -4.44
N GLY A 384 3.62 9.57 -5.05
CA GLY A 384 4.82 9.01 -5.67
C GLY A 384 4.52 8.17 -6.93
N GLY A 385 3.36 8.39 -7.56
CA GLY A 385 2.95 7.86 -8.85
C GLY A 385 2.65 8.95 -9.90
N CYS A 386 2.32 10.18 -9.48
CA CYS A 386 2.20 11.35 -10.34
C CYS A 386 3.41 11.56 -11.26
N GLY A 387 3.14 11.85 -12.53
CA GLY A 387 4.14 12.10 -13.56
C GLY A 387 4.85 10.84 -14.11
N SER A 388 4.53 9.63 -13.64
CA SER A 388 5.00 8.38 -14.29
C SER A 388 3.90 7.33 -14.48
N VAL A 389 3.13 7.02 -13.43
CA VAL A 389 1.96 6.14 -13.51
C VAL A 389 0.69 6.96 -13.74
N TYR A 390 0.52 8.03 -12.96
CA TYR A 390 -0.60 8.97 -13.04
C TYR A 390 -0.20 10.26 -13.76
N PRO A 391 -1.17 11.07 -14.23
CA PRO A 391 -0.89 12.43 -14.67
C PRO A 391 -0.13 13.25 -13.61
N PRO A 392 0.61 14.30 -14.01
CA PRO A 392 1.32 15.17 -13.06
C PRO A 392 0.43 15.81 -11.98
N PHE A 393 -0.86 16.05 -12.29
CA PHE A 393 -1.88 16.61 -11.41
C PHE A 393 -2.69 15.55 -10.62
N GLY A 394 -2.34 14.27 -10.72
CA GLY A 394 -3.08 13.19 -10.07
C GLY A 394 -4.38 12.82 -10.81
N VAL A 395 -5.46 12.59 -10.07
CA VAL A 395 -6.77 12.14 -10.58
C VAL A 395 -7.86 13.15 -10.19
N PHE A 396 -8.74 13.50 -11.12
CA PHE A 396 -9.90 14.37 -10.90
C PHE A 396 -11.17 13.56 -10.64
N TYR A 397 -11.80 13.77 -9.48
CA TYR A 397 -13.07 13.15 -9.11
C TYR A 397 -14.23 14.15 -9.32
N GLN A 398 -15.02 13.92 -10.37
CA GLN A 398 -16.11 14.81 -10.78
C GLN A 398 -17.24 14.84 -9.74
N GLY A 399 -17.89 15.99 -9.53
CA GLY A 399 -19.01 16.14 -8.61
C GLY A 399 -18.64 16.11 -7.12
N CYS A 400 -17.34 16.05 -6.79
CA CYS A 400 -16.82 15.88 -5.43
C CYS A 400 -16.12 17.13 -4.84
N GLY A 401 -16.24 18.30 -5.47
CA GLY A 401 -15.62 19.54 -4.97
C GLY A 401 -15.87 20.76 -5.87
N ALA A 402 -15.04 21.79 -5.70
CA ALA A 402 -15.13 23.06 -6.45
C ALA A 402 -14.12 23.22 -7.60
N ASP A 403 -13.14 22.32 -7.72
CA ASP A 403 -12.09 22.39 -8.75
C ASP A 403 -12.68 22.12 -10.15
N ARG A 404 -11.98 22.55 -11.21
CA ARG A 404 -12.39 22.34 -12.61
C ARG A 404 -11.31 21.56 -13.36
N PHE A 405 -11.73 20.63 -14.21
CA PHE A 405 -10.86 19.99 -15.20
C PHE A 405 -10.89 20.81 -16.49
N GLY A 406 -9.74 21.27 -16.99
CA GLY A 406 -9.64 22.26 -18.06
C GLY A 406 -8.88 21.78 -19.30
N LYS A 407 -8.60 22.74 -20.18
CA LYS A 407 -7.84 22.49 -21.42
C LYS A 407 -6.37 22.12 -21.14
N GLU A 408 -5.77 22.67 -20.09
CA GLU A 408 -4.37 22.40 -19.76
C GLU A 408 -4.18 20.96 -19.25
N GLU A 409 -5.08 20.49 -18.38
CA GLU A 409 -5.08 19.11 -17.87
C GLU A 409 -5.37 18.10 -19.00
N GLY A 410 -6.33 18.43 -19.88
CA GLY A 410 -6.60 17.65 -21.09
C GLY A 410 -5.40 17.57 -22.05
N ALA A 411 -4.70 18.68 -22.28
CA ALA A 411 -3.52 18.74 -23.14
C ALA A 411 -2.34 17.92 -22.58
N VAL A 412 -2.13 17.90 -21.26
CA VAL A 412 -1.12 17.09 -20.58
C VAL A 412 -1.36 15.58 -20.76
N CYS A 413 -2.59 15.15 -21.04
CA CYS A 413 -2.93 13.76 -21.39
C CYS A 413 -2.83 13.45 -22.91
N GLY A 414 -2.53 14.46 -23.75
CA GLY A 414 -2.30 14.32 -25.20
C GLY A 414 -3.55 13.96 -26.03
N ALA A 415 -3.35 13.55 -27.28
CA ALA A 415 -4.42 12.99 -28.12
C ALA A 415 -4.97 11.65 -27.56
N SER A 416 -4.16 10.96 -26.77
CA SER A 416 -4.53 9.87 -25.86
C SER A 416 -5.43 10.29 -24.69
N GLY A 417 -5.81 11.57 -24.58
CA GLY A 417 -6.60 12.14 -23.49
C GLY A 417 -7.71 11.22 -23.00
N GLY A 418 -7.81 11.09 -21.68
CA GLY A 418 -8.59 10.06 -20.98
C GLY A 418 -9.98 9.81 -21.57
N TYR A 419 -10.45 8.58 -21.45
CA TYR A 419 -11.72 8.14 -22.00
C TYR A 419 -12.89 9.01 -21.52
N PHE A 420 -12.85 9.47 -20.26
CA PHE A 420 -13.84 10.44 -19.74
C PHE A 420 -13.40 11.89 -19.95
N ALA A 421 -12.09 12.19 -19.93
CA ALA A 421 -11.58 13.54 -20.20
C ALA A 421 -11.92 14.07 -21.60
N LYS A 422 -12.08 13.18 -22.60
CA LYS A 422 -12.56 13.53 -23.95
C LYS A 422 -14.00 14.09 -23.96
N GLY A 423 -14.87 13.64 -23.05
CA GLY A 423 -16.21 14.21 -22.85
C GLY A 423 -16.25 15.38 -21.85
N ALA A 424 -15.30 15.46 -20.92
CA ALA A 424 -15.22 16.53 -19.92
C ALA A 424 -14.98 17.94 -20.51
N GLY A 425 -14.62 18.03 -21.80
CA GLY A 425 -14.48 19.30 -22.51
C GLY A 425 -15.81 20.02 -22.79
N GLU A 426 -16.94 19.32 -22.76
CA GLU A 426 -18.27 19.87 -23.09
C GLU A 426 -18.87 20.70 -21.94
N GLU A 427 -19.71 21.68 -22.31
CA GLU A 427 -20.20 22.74 -21.41
C GLU A 427 -20.98 22.18 -20.20
N THR A 428 -21.84 21.18 -20.43
CA THR A 428 -22.63 20.46 -19.42
C THR A 428 -21.80 19.65 -18.41
N GLN A 429 -20.54 19.32 -18.73
CA GLN A 429 -19.63 18.68 -17.79
C GLN A 429 -18.82 19.69 -16.98
N ARG A 430 -18.48 20.86 -17.57
CA ARG A 430 -17.71 21.91 -16.88
C ARG A 430 -18.43 22.47 -15.65
N GLU A 431 -19.75 22.50 -15.67
CA GLU A 431 -20.57 22.93 -14.52
C GLU A 431 -20.39 22.04 -13.28
N ARG A 432 -20.12 20.73 -13.47
CA ARG A 432 -19.96 19.73 -12.41
C ARG A 432 -18.55 19.77 -11.81
N GLY A 433 -18.32 20.71 -10.88
CA GLY A 433 -17.06 20.85 -10.15
C GLY A 433 -16.62 19.56 -9.44
N GLY A 434 -15.32 19.38 -9.25
CA GLY A 434 -14.73 18.16 -8.70
C GLY A 434 -13.60 18.43 -7.70
N CYS A 435 -12.82 17.40 -7.41
CA CYS A 435 -11.63 17.49 -6.57
C CYS A 435 -10.46 16.77 -7.25
N PHE A 436 -9.29 17.39 -7.31
CA PHE A 436 -8.06 16.67 -7.64
C PHE A 436 -7.58 15.83 -6.45
N VAL A 437 -6.85 14.75 -6.72
CA VAL A 437 -6.21 13.87 -5.73
C VAL A 437 -4.85 13.46 -6.26
N ASP A 438 -3.79 13.91 -5.58
CA ASP A 438 -2.37 13.77 -5.99
C ASP A 438 -1.47 13.23 -4.86
N ALA A 439 -1.81 13.50 -3.60
CA ALA A 439 -0.97 13.24 -2.42
C ALA A 439 -1.34 12.02 -1.55
N GLU A 440 -2.32 11.21 -1.97
CA GLU A 440 -2.92 10.10 -1.18
C GLU A 440 -2.21 8.74 -1.35
N PHE A 441 -2.21 7.93 -0.29
CA PHE A 441 -1.41 6.71 -0.18
C PHE A 441 -2.14 5.47 -0.72
N GLY A 442 -1.58 4.78 -1.71
CA GLY A 442 -2.11 3.47 -2.14
C GLY A 442 -1.71 2.33 -1.20
N GLN A 443 -2.24 1.14 -1.50
CA GLN A 443 -1.98 -0.13 -0.81
C GLN A 443 -0.50 -0.33 -0.47
N THR A 444 -0.23 -0.73 0.77
CA THR A 444 1.06 -1.26 1.20
C THR A 444 0.89 -2.14 2.44
N GLY A 445 1.78 -3.11 2.63
CA GLY A 445 1.87 -3.86 3.89
C GLY A 445 2.10 -2.99 5.14
N ALA A 446 2.46 -1.71 4.99
CA ALA A 446 2.53 -0.75 6.09
C ALA A 446 1.16 -0.16 6.53
N ASN A 447 0.07 -0.39 5.77
CA ASN A 447 -1.29 -0.11 6.25
C ASN A 447 -1.75 -1.16 7.29
N SER A 448 -1.23 -2.40 7.17
CA SER A 448 -1.54 -3.52 8.07
C SER A 448 -1.38 -3.13 9.53
N SER A 449 -2.30 -3.62 10.35
CA SER A 449 -2.36 -3.29 11.78
C SER A 449 -1.56 -4.30 12.62
N MET A 450 -1.45 -5.55 12.14
CA MET A 450 -0.70 -6.65 12.76
C MET A 450 0.74 -6.27 13.14
N PHE A 451 1.51 -5.65 12.25
CA PHE A 451 2.92 -5.35 12.55
C PHE A 451 3.11 -4.22 13.56
N LYS A 452 2.16 -3.28 13.66
CA LYS A 452 2.18 -2.28 14.74
C LYS A 452 1.77 -2.90 16.08
N PHE A 453 0.84 -3.85 16.07
CA PHE A 453 0.42 -4.59 17.26
C PHE A 453 1.60 -5.38 17.81
N PHE A 454 2.28 -6.18 16.99
CA PHE A 454 3.49 -6.87 17.44
C PHE A 454 4.63 -5.91 17.85
N ASP A 455 4.80 -4.74 17.22
CA ASP A 455 5.77 -3.73 17.68
C ASP A 455 5.48 -3.19 19.10
N VAL A 456 4.22 -3.23 19.59
CA VAL A 456 3.91 -2.91 21.01
C VAL A 456 4.56 -3.94 21.93
N PHE A 457 4.24 -5.22 21.74
CA PHE A 457 4.72 -6.32 22.59
C PHE A 457 6.24 -6.55 22.49
N CYS A 458 6.86 -6.23 21.34
CA CYS A 458 8.32 -6.17 21.17
C CYS A 458 9.00 -5.00 21.91
N GLY A 459 8.25 -3.97 22.34
CA GLY A 459 8.79 -2.73 22.91
C GLY A 459 9.36 -1.75 21.88
N VAL A 460 9.07 -1.93 20.59
CA VAL A 460 9.50 -1.05 19.49
C VAL A 460 8.62 0.20 19.41
N SER A 461 7.33 0.08 19.70
CA SER A 461 6.39 1.21 19.71
C SER A 461 6.64 2.21 20.86
N GLU A 462 7.14 1.73 22.01
CA GLU A 462 7.58 2.58 23.14
C GLU A 462 8.78 3.45 22.74
N GLU A 463 9.83 2.82 22.22
CA GLU A 463 11.12 3.44 21.87
C GLU A 463 10.98 4.54 20.80
N ARG A 464 10.13 4.33 19.79
CA ARG A 464 9.82 5.36 18.76
C ARG A 464 8.68 6.30 19.16
N ARG A 465 8.16 6.23 20.40
CA ARG A 465 7.04 7.03 20.92
C ARG A 465 5.79 6.99 20.00
N ALA A 466 5.50 5.83 19.42
CA ALA A 466 4.49 5.68 18.37
C ALA A 466 3.09 6.18 18.81
N PHE A 467 2.72 5.82 20.05
CA PHE A 467 1.43 6.16 20.67
C PHE A 467 1.59 7.26 21.73
N SER A 468 2.42 8.26 21.44
CA SER A 468 2.57 9.48 22.22
C SER A 468 2.76 10.67 21.27
N LEU A 469 1.92 11.69 21.39
CA LEU A 469 2.04 12.93 20.62
C LEU A 469 2.38 14.12 21.52
N THR A 470 3.39 14.89 21.12
CA THR A 470 3.70 16.20 21.70
C THR A 470 2.59 17.22 21.40
N SER A 471 2.55 18.32 22.16
CA SER A 471 1.56 19.39 21.97
C SER A 471 1.62 20.06 20.60
N SER A 472 2.78 20.04 19.92
CA SER A 472 2.93 20.44 18.52
C SER A 472 2.35 19.41 17.56
N GLU A 473 2.70 18.12 17.71
CA GLU A 473 2.19 17.05 16.84
C GLU A 473 0.66 16.90 16.92
N LYS A 474 0.06 17.16 18.09
CA LYS A 474 -1.41 17.21 18.25
C LYS A 474 -2.05 18.33 17.42
N LYS A 475 -1.45 19.52 17.39
CA LYS A 475 -1.89 20.63 16.51
C LYS A 475 -1.70 20.28 15.03
N GLU A 476 -0.69 19.50 14.69
CA GLU A 476 -0.48 19.04 13.31
C GLU A 476 -1.49 17.98 12.87
N VAL A 477 -1.93 17.10 13.77
CA VAL A 477 -3.09 16.21 13.53
C VAL A 477 -4.37 17.03 13.33
N GLU A 478 -4.63 18.01 14.20
CA GLU A 478 -5.80 18.90 14.07
C GLU A 478 -5.76 19.71 12.76
N ARG A 479 -4.57 20.18 12.34
CA ARG A 479 -4.34 20.85 11.05
C ARG A 479 -4.57 19.92 9.87
N ILE A 480 -4.09 18.67 9.89
CA ILE A 480 -4.33 17.72 8.79
C ILE A 480 -5.80 17.35 8.66
N LEU A 481 -6.52 17.18 9.77
CA LEU A 481 -7.96 16.91 9.74
C LEU A 481 -8.76 18.11 9.24
N THR A 482 -8.36 19.34 9.60
CA THR A 482 -9.08 20.58 9.22
C THR A 482 -8.73 21.04 7.80
N ASP A 483 -7.45 21.17 7.47
CA ASP A 483 -6.94 21.76 6.22
C ASP A 483 -6.40 20.72 5.23
N GLY A 484 -5.98 19.52 5.66
CA GLY A 484 -5.40 18.48 4.80
C GLY A 484 -3.87 18.35 4.92
N LEU A 485 -3.28 17.47 4.09
CA LEU A 485 -1.86 17.11 4.13
C LEU A 485 -0.88 18.24 3.73
N VAL A 486 -1.38 19.30 3.10
CA VAL A 486 -0.62 20.47 2.67
C VAL A 486 -1.24 21.69 3.33
N GLY A 487 -0.44 22.45 4.09
CA GLY A 487 -0.90 23.64 4.78
C GLY A 487 -1.35 24.74 3.81
N ARG A 488 -2.08 25.74 4.33
CA ARG A 488 -2.46 26.95 3.59
C ARG A 488 -1.25 27.78 3.12
N ASP A 489 -0.07 27.51 3.68
CA ASP A 489 1.24 28.07 3.31
C ASP A 489 1.99 27.24 2.24
N GLY A 490 1.35 26.19 1.70
CA GLY A 490 1.89 25.33 0.63
C GLY A 490 2.92 24.31 1.12
N ARG A 491 3.09 24.17 2.44
CA ARG A 491 4.09 23.26 3.03
C ARG A 491 3.47 21.91 3.38
N PRO A 492 4.11 20.78 3.03
CA PRO A 492 3.69 19.47 3.51
C PRO A 492 3.75 19.41 5.04
N VAL A 493 2.71 18.85 5.67
CA VAL A 493 2.72 18.63 7.13
C VAL A 493 3.55 17.39 7.46
N SER A 494 4.44 17.49 8.47
CA SER A 494 5.17 16.33 9.01
C SER A 494 4.57 15.86 10.33
N LEU A 495 4.18 14.59 10.40
CA LEU A 495 3.70 13.95 11.63
C LEU A 495 4.83 13.34 12.47
N GLY A 496 6.01 13.95 12.49
CA GLY A 496 7.14 13.52 13.32
C GLY A 496 8.48 14.15 12.95
N GLU A 497 9.47 13.95 13.81
CA GLU A 497 10.86 14.41 13.62
C GLU A 497 11.64 13.55 12.62
N ASP A 498 11.33 12.26 12.51
CA ASP A 498 12.00 11.32 11.62
C ASP A 498 11.05 10.74 10.54
N PRO A 499 11.58 10.29 9.38
CA PRO A 499 10.79 9.84 8.25
C PRO A 499 9.96 8.57 8.51
N LEU A 500 10.43 7.66 9.36
CA LEU A 500 9.75 6.40 9.67
C LEU A 500 8.53 6.67 10.56
N THR A 501 8.72 7.49 11.59
CA THR A 501 7.63 7.91 12.50
C THR A 501 6.61 8.77 11.79
N ALA A 502 7.04 9.73 10.96
CA ALA A 502 6.15 10.56 10.15
C ALA A 502 5.33 9.73 9.14
N MET A 503 5.95 8.79 8.43
CA MET A 503 5.25 7.86 7.54
C MET A 503 4.26 6.98 8.31
N GLN A 504 4.66 6.44 9.45
CA GLN A 504 3.81 5.57 10.27
C GLN A 504 2.58 6.31 10.79
N ARG A 505 2.74 7.50 11.38
CA ARG A 505 1.60 8.30 11.86
C ARG A 505 0.72 8.83 10.73
N ALA A 506 1.25 9.04 9.52
CA ALA A 506 0.44 9.33 8.34
C ALA A 506 -0.44 8.12 7.95
N PHE A 507 0.10 6.89 7.98
CA PHE A 507 -0.72 5.68 7.77
C PHE A 507 -1.76 5.49 8.87
N ASP A 508 -1.39 5.77 10.12
CA ASP A 508 -2.29 5.71 11.28
C ASP A 508 -3.49 6.65 11.12
N LEU A 509 -3.24 7.91 10.77
CA LEU A 509 -4.26 8.95 10.65
C LEU A 509 -5.13 8.83 9.40
N LEU A 510 -4.56 8.37 8.27
CA LEU A 510 -5.22 8.50 6.95
C LEU A 510 -5.70 7.19 6.35
N THR A 511 -5.00 6.07 6.61
CA THR A 511 -5.17 4.83 5.83
C THR A 511 -5.69 3.63 6.60
N ARG A 512 -5.63 3.66 7.94
CA ARG A 512 -6.06 2.54 8.78
C ARG A 512 -7.51 2.74 9.26
N PRO A 513 -8.33 1.67 9.32
CA PRO A 513 -9.57 1.70 10.08
C PRO A 513 -9.40 2.27 11.49
N ALA A 514 -10.27 3.22 11.86
CA ALA A 514 -10.15 3.96 13.12
C ALA A 514 -10.26 3.05 14.35
N LEU A 515 -11.05 1.96 14.25
CA LEU A 515 -11.16 0.95 15.31
C LEU A 515 -9.84 0.19 15.52
N HIS A 516 -9.14 -0.16 14.43
CA HIS A 516 -7.82 -0.81 14.54
C HIS A 516 -6.78 0.11 15.17
N LEU A 517 -6.85 1.42 14.92
CA LEU A 517 -6.02 2.40 15.62
C LEU A 517 -6.39 2.50 17.11
N GLY A 518 -7.67 2.33 17.46
CA GLY A 518 -8.15 2.16 18.83
C GLY A 518 -7.45 0.99 19.52
N PHE A 519 -7.61 -0.23 19.00
CA PHE A 519 -6.98 -1.45 19.56
C PHE A 519 -5.46 -1.34 19.66
N LEU A 520 -4.80 -0.60 18.76
CA LEU A 520 -3.35 -0.36 18.80
C LEU A 520 -2.91 0.61 19.91
N VAL A 521 -3.76 1.58 20.28
CA VAL A 521 -3.51 2.48 21.42
C VAL A 521 -3.88 1.78 22.73
N GLU A 522 -5.03 1.11 22.79
CA GLU A 522 -5.49 0.31 23.94
C GLU A 522 -4.45 -0.74 24.34
N ALA A 523 -3.99 -1.57 23.39
CA ALA A 523 -2.91 -2.53 23.63
C ALA A 523 -1.58 -1.85 24.01
N ALA A 524 -1.33 -0.61 23.60
CA ALA A 524 -0.13 0.14 24.00
C ALA A 524 -0.25 0.78 25.40
N GLU A 525 -1.47 1.05 25.88
CA GLU A 525 -1.74 1.57 27.22
C GLU A 525 -1.74 0.43 28.25
N ASP A 526 -2.37 -0.72 27.95
CA ASP A 526 -2.31 -1.96 28.76
C ASP A 526 -0.88 -2.46 29.00
N VAL A 527 -0.04 -2.32 27.97
CA VAL A 527 1.36 -2.76 27.93
C VAL A 527 2.29 -1.58 28.34
N GLY A 528 1.71 -0.47 28.81
CA GLY A 528 2.21 0.91 28.69
C GLY A 528 3.05 1.50 29.82
N GLU A 529 3.18 0.84 30.97
CA GLU A 529 4.34 1.05 31.88
C GLU A 529 5.17 -0.24 32.06
N GLY A 530 4.76 -1.36 31.45
CA GLY A 530 5.23 -2.71 31.79
C GLY A 530 6.28 -3.35 30.86
N SER A 531 6.47 -2.85 29.64
CA SER A 531 7.01 -3.70 28.55
C SER A 531 8.48 -3.49 28.19
N GLY A 532 8.92 -2.29 27.85
CA GLY A 532 10.33 -1.95 27.67
C GLY A 532 10.99 -1.68 29.02
N HIS A 533 10.45 -0.74 29.79
CA HIS A 533 11.09 -0.26 31.02
C HIS A 533 10.93 -1.13 32.26
N ALA A 534 9.83 -1.87 32.46
CA ALA A 534 9.65 -2.61 33.73
C ALA A 534 10.53 -3.86 33.88
N TYR A 535 11.27 -4.27 32.83
CA TYR A 535 12.37 -5.22 32.98
C TYR A 535 13.59 -4.59 33.70
N ALA A 536 13.75 -3.26 33.61
CA ALA A 536 14.75 -2.47 34.33
C ALA A 536 14.18 -1.77 35.60
N LYS A 537 12.85 -1.60 35.69
CA LYS A 537 12.13 -0.99 36.83
C LYS A 537 11.04 -1.91 37.42
N GLY A 538 11.37 -3.17 37.69
CA GLY A 538 10.67 -3.95 38.71
C GLY A 538 9.29 -4.54 38.38
N GLY A 539 8.84 -4.58 37.12
CA GLY A 539 7.60 -5.26 36.73
C GLY A 539 7.65 -6.77 36.98
N LEU A 540 8.80 -7.41 36.70
CA LEU A 540 9.06 -8.78 37.18
C LEU A 540 9.15 -8.88 38.72
N GLY A 541 9.37 -7.77 39.42
CA GLY A 541 9.35 -7.70 40.88
C GLY A 541 7.96 -7.90 41.49
N LEU A 542 6.89 -7.85 40.69
CA LEU A 542 5.52 -8.20 41.11
C LEU A 542 5.22 -9.71 40.98
N LEU A 543 5.97 -10.46 40.17
CA LEU A 543 5.97 -11.93 40.15
C LEU A 543 6.82 -12.47 41.31
N LYS A 544 6.43 -12.16 42.56
CA LYS A 544 7.32 -12.16 43.75
C LYS A 544 7.97 -13.50 44.13
N SER A 545 7.50 -14.64 43.63
CA SER A 545 7.83 -15.98 44.18
C SER A 545 8.42 -17.00 43.20
N ASP A 546 8.38 -16.77 41.90
CA ASP A 546 8.78 -17.75 40.87
C ASP A 546 9.82 -17.14 39.92
N ASN A 547 10.93 -17.86 39.67
CA ASN A 547 11.98 -17.45 38.73
C ASN A 547 11.76 -18.09 37.35
N GLU A 548 11.49 -19.39 37.30
CA GLU A 548 11.29 -20.16 36.06
C GLU A 548 10.18 -19.54 35.20
N LEU A 549 9.09 -19.09 35.84
CA LEU A 549 7.94 -18.47 35.18
C LEU A 549 8.30 -17.13 34.53
N ARG A 550 9.14 -16.32 35.18
CA ARG A 550 9.65 -15.05 34.62
C ARG A 550 10.54 -15.31 33.39
N GLU A 551 11.32 -16.37 33.44
CA GLU A 551 12.33 -16.72 32.45
C GLU A 551 11.69 -17.40 31.23
N ALA A 552 10.66 -18.23 31.45
CA ALA A 552 9.76 -18.71 30.42
C ALA A 552 9.04 -17.56 29.69
N ILE A 553 8.53 -16.56 30.41
CA ILE A 553 7.93 -15.35 29.82
C ILE A 553 8.97 -14.62 28.96
N ALA A 554 10.18 -14.36 29.49
CA ALA A 554 11.25 -13.69 28.76
C ALA A 554 11.64 -14.45 27.46
N PHE A 555 11.67 -15.78 27.50
CA PHE A 555 11.91 -16.60 26.31
C PHE A 555 10.79 -16.48 25.26
N GLN A 556 9.51 -16.41 25.65
CA GLN A 556 8.42 -16.15 24.69
C GLN A 556 8.51 -14.75 24.09
N ARG A 557 8.90 -13.72 24.87
CA ARG A 557 9.14 -12.35 24.35
C ARG A 557 10.25 -12.31 23.31
N LEU A 558 11.34 -13.03 23.56
CA LEU A 558 12.44 -13.19 22.61
C LEU A 558 12.01 -13.94 21.34
N ARG A 559 11.21 -15.02 21.46
CA ARG A 559 10.62 -15.73 20.30
C ARG A 559 9.74 -14.80 19.46
N LEU A 560 8.83 -14.05 20.07
CA LEU A 560 7.99 -13.07 19.38
C LEU A 560 8.85 -12.07 18.60
N THR A 561 9.79 -11.42 19.28
CA THR A 561 10.64 -10.37 18.70
C THR A 561 11.52 -10.94 17.57
N TYR A 562 12.03 -12.17 17.73
CA TYR A 562 12.73 -12.90 16.68
C TYR A 562 11.86 -13.16 15.44
N PHE A 563 10.63 -13.65 15.59
CA PHE A 563 9.77 -13.93 14.44
C PHE A 563 9.31 -12.65 13.71
N VAL A 564 9.10 -11.54 14.43
CA VAL A 564 8.84 -10.23 13.82
C VAL A 564 10.04 -9.74 13.01
N ALA A 565 11.27 -9.86 13.55
CA ALA A 565 12.50 -9.53 12.82
C ALA A 565 12.71 -10.45 11.60
N ARG A 566 12.45 -11.76 11.74
CA ARG A 566 12.51 -12.74 10.63
C ARG A 566 11.49 -12.47 9.54
N HIS A 567 10.27 -12.02 9.88
CA HIS A 567 9.32 -11.53 8.87
C HIS A 567 9.90 -10.31 8.14
N ARG A 568 10.41 -9.31 8.87
CA ARG A 568 10.98 -8.08 8.26
C ARG A 568 12.15 -8.38 7.32
N TYR A 569 13.00 -9.35 7.68
CA TYR A 569 14.07 -9.86 6.80
C TYR A 569 13.52 -10.52 5.52
N VAL A 570 12.57 -11.46 5.64
CA VAL A 570 11.98 -12.14 4.46
C VAL A 570 11.18 -11.16 3.59
N HIS A 571 10.60 -10.11 4.16
CA HIS A 571 9.98 -9.01 3.41
C HIS A 571 11.03 -8.20 2.64
N GLY A 572 12.20 -7.94 3.24
CA GLY A 572 13.36 -7.38 2.54
C GLY A 572 13.79 -8.24 1.35
N LEU A 573 13.95 -9.55 1.53
CA LEU A 573 14.27 -10.50 0.45
C LEU A 573 13.19 -10.51 -0.65
N TYR A 574 11.91 -10.45 -0.27
CA TYR A 574 10.81 -10.39 -1.24
C TYR A 574 10.86 -9.09 -2.06
N VAL A 575 11.09 -7.93 -1.43
CA VAL A 575 11.26 -6.65 -2.15
C VAL A 575 12.50 -6.68 -3.05
N TYR A 576 13.62 -7.22 -2.59
CA TYR A 576 14.82 -7.40 -3.40
C TYR A 576 14.54 -8.27 -4.65
N LYS A 577 13.93 -9.45 -4.48
CA LYS A 577 13.63 -10.39 -5.56
C LYS A 577 12.54 -9.86 -6.52
N MET A 578 11.46 -9.28 -6.00
CA MET A 578 10.25 -8.97 -6.77
C MET A 578 10.14 -7.50 -7.22
N ILE A 579 10.92 -6.57 -6.66
CA ILE A 579 10.91 -5.15 -7.07
C ILE A 579 12.25 -4.76 -7.69
N TYR A 580 13.35 -4.94 -6.96
CA TYR A 580 14.67 -4.50 -7.41
C TYR A 580 15.20 -5.39 -8.56
N GLY A 581 15.04 -6.72 -8.42
CA GLY A 581 15.41 -7.72 -9.42
C GLY A 581 14.47 -7.86 -10.62
N THR A 582 13.38 -7.09 -10.70
CA THR A 582 12.42 -7.16 -11.82
C THR A 582 12.47 -5.91 -12.70
N GLN A 583 11.94 -6.03 -13.93
CA GLN A 583 11.63 -4.88 -14.76
C GLN A 583 10.20 -4.39 -14.49
N PRO A 584 9.97 -3.08 -14.34
CA PRO A 584 8.66 -2.53 -14.02
C PRO A 584 7.80 -2.40 -15.28
N VAL A 585 6.51 -2.70 -15.16
CA VAL A 585 5.52 -2.38 -16.20
C VAL A 585 4.85 -1.02 -15.94
N GLY A 586 4.39 -0.35 -16.99
CA GLY A 586 3.57 0.87 -16.87
C GLY A 586 4.27 2.08 -16.24
N ASN A 587 5.59 2.23 -16.40
CA ASN A 587 6.39 3.34 -15.84
C ASN A 587 6.35 3.42 -14.29
N GLN A 588 6.17 2.27 -13.63
CA GLN A 588 6.41 2.15 -12.19
C GLN A 588 7.90 2.31 -11.87
N SER A 589 8.21 2.79 -10.67
CA SER A 589 9.59 2.88 -10.17
C SER A 589 10.15 1.49 -9.83
N ARG A 590 11.46 1.27 -10.02
CA ARG A 590 12.22 0.11 -9.53
C ARG A 590 12.64 0.24 -8.07
N ALA A 591 12.46 1.40 -7.43
CA ALA A 591 12.88 1.66 -6.06
C ALA A 591 11.71 1.95 -5.09
N MET A 592 10.72 2.75 -5.50
CA MET A 592 9.65 3.23 -4.63
C MET A 592 8.50 2.22 -4.45
N GLY A 593 7.99 2.07 -3.23
CA GLY A 593 6.83 1.24 -2.91
C GLY A 593 5.52 1.71 -3.56
N THR A 594 4.52 0.83 -3.49
CA THR A 594 3.13 1.08 -3.92
C THR A 594 2.50 2.21 -3.12
N GLY A 595 2.62 2.20 -1.79
CA GLY A 595 2.27 3.31 -0.89
C GLY A 595 3.24 4.50 -0.90
N GLY A 596 4.06 4.68 -1.95
CA GLY A 596 4.93 5.86 -2.10
C GLY A 596 6.14 5.91 -1.15
N SER A 597 6.46 4.82 -0.46
CA SER A 597 7.60 4.67 0.43
C SER A 597 8.93 4.49 -0.34
N THR A 598 10.06 4.90 0.25
CA THR A 598 11.41 4.78 -0.35
C THR A 598 12.19 3.58 0.23
N PRO A 599 13.29 3.14 -0.40
CA PRO A 599 14.04 1.94 -0.02
C PRO A 599 14.50 1.73 1.44
N PRO A 600 14.85 2.74 2.27
CA PRO A 600 15.43 2.45 3.58
C PRO A 600 14.44 1.88 4.60
N PHE A 601 13.13 2.01 4.40
CA PHE A 601 12.15 1.77 5.45
C PHE A 601 12.11 0.33 6.00
N LEU A 602 12.23 -0.71 5.16
CA LEU A 602 12.26 -2.11 5.65
C LEU A 602 13.53 -2.43 6.43
N SER A 603 14.67 -1.86 6.04
CA SER A 603 15.94 -1.98 6.76
C SER A 603 15.86 -1.29 8.13
N LEU A 604 15.30 -0.08 8.19
CA LEU A 604 15.06 0.65 9.44
C LEU A 604 14.09 -0.10 10.38
N PHE A 605 13.00 -0.67 9.86
CA PHE A 605 12.08 -1.49 10.66
C PHE A 605 12.74 -2.78 11.18
N PHE A 606 13.58 -3.43 10.38
CA PHE A 606 14.33 -4.62 10.81
C PHE A 606 15.29 -4.27 11.95
N GLU A 607 16.08 -3.22 11.78
CA GLU A 607 17.07 -2.79 12.78
C GLU A 607 16.42 -2.37 14.10
N GLN A 608 15.27 -1.68 14.08
CA GLN A 608 14.50 -1.41 15.31
C GLN A 608 14.11 -2.71 16.06
N THR A 609 13.66 -3.75 15.36
CA THR A 609 13.32 -5.02 16.00
C THR A 609 14.56 -5.79 16.45
N ARG A 610 15.69 -5.74 15.71
CA ARG A 610 16.96 -6.34 16.12
C ARG A 610 17.51 -5.67 17.39
N THR A 611 17.47 -4.34 17.46
CA THR A 611 17.85 -3.58 18.68
C THR A 611 16.96 -3.93 19.87
N ALA A 612 15.64 -4.04 19.68
CA ALA A 612 14.73 -4.47 20.73
C ALA A 612 15.01 -5.92 21.21
N PHE A 613 15.31 -6.85 20.29
CA PHE A 613 15.70 -8.22 20.62
C PHE A 613 17.00 -8.27 21.43
N GLU A 614 18.06 -7.59 20.97
CA GLU A 614 19.34 -7.59 21.68
C GLU A 614 19.24 -6.85 23.03
N ARG A 615 18.35 -5.85 23.19
CA ARG A 615 18.02 -5.26 24.49
C ARG A 615 17.36 -6.29 25.43
N GLN A 616 16.33 -7.01 24.97
CA GLN A 616 15.67 -8.06 25.75
C GLN A 616 16.65 -9.18 26.14
N ARG A 617 17.50 -9.62 25.20
CA ARG A 617 18.53 -10.65 25.39
C ARG A 617 19.60 -10.20 26.38
N SER A 618 20.09 -8.97 26.24
CA SER A 618 21.06 -8.38 27.17
C SER A 618 20.49 -8.21 28.58
N ALA A 619 19.20 -7.88 28.71
CA ALA A 619 18.52 -7.81 30.00
C ALA A 619 18.38 -9.20 30.66
N LEU A 620 18.09 -10.26 29.88
CA LEU A 620 18.04 -11.63 30.38
C LEU A 620 19.43 -12.13 30.82
N LEU A 621 20.48 -11.85 30.03
CA LEU A 621 21.88 -12.15 30.38
C LEU A 621 22.36 -11.38 31.63
N GLY A 622 22.02 -10.08 31.71
CA GLY A 622 22.45 -9.16 32.75
C GLY A 622 21.89 -9.45 34.15
N LEU A 623 20.83 -10.26 34.25
CA LEU A 623 20.35 -10.78 35.54
C LEU A 623 21.31 -11.78 36.20
N GLY A 624 22.38 -12.21 35.52
CA GLY A 624 23.40 -13.13 36.03
C GLY A 624 22.98 -14.61 36.04
N ARG A 625 21.73 -14.91 35.66
CA ARG A 625 21.10 -16.23 35.79
C ARG A 625 21.44 -17.13 34.61
N LYS A 626 22.65 -17.71 34.58
CA LYS A 626 23.02 -18.71 33.55
C LYS A 626 22.18 -19.99 33.62
N GLU A 627 21.62 -20.27 34.79
CA GLU A 627 20.75 -21.42 35.07
C GLU A 627 19.27 -21.22 34.61
N ALA A 628 18.88 -20.00 34.20
CA ALA A 628 17.50 -19.61 33.91
C ALA A 628 16.84 -20.26 32.66
N LEU A 629 17.63 -20.90 31.80
CA LEU A 629 17.13 -21.50 30.56
C LEU A 629 17.65 -22.92 30.46
N THR A 630 16.80 -23.84 30.00
CA THR A 630 17.25 -25.18 29.61
C THR A 630 18.31 -25.07 28.51
N ALA A 631 19.19 -26.08 28.41
CA ALA A 631 20.22 -26.12 27.37
C ALA A 631 19.64 -25.92 25.95
N PHE A 632 18.45 -26.47 25.70
CA PHE A 632 17.71 -26.30 24.45
C PHE A 632 17.27 -24.85 24.21
N GLN A 633 16.81 -24.12 25.24
CA GLN A 633 16.43 -22.71 25.12
C GLN A 633 17.66 -21.80 24.94
N TRP A 634 18.78 -22.10 25.59
CA TRP A 634 20.06 -21.39 25.36
C TRP A 634 20.55 -21.55 23.91
N ASP A 635 20.58 -22.79 23.42
CA ASP A 635 20.95 -23.18 22.06
C ASP A 635 20.01 -22.57 21.01
N ALA A 636 18.69 -22.53 21.29
CA ALA A 636 17.73 -21.81 20.46
C ALA A 636 17.97 -20.29 20.44
N LEU A 637 18.26 -19.67 21.59
CA LEU A 637 18.49 -18.22 21.70
C LEU A 637 19.79 -17.79 20.99
N ASP A 638 20.85 -18.59 21.09
CA ASP A 638 22.11 -18.35 20.38
C ASP A 638 21.94 -18.49 18.85
N ARG A 639 21.22 -19.53 18.38
CA ARG A 639 20.80 -19.62 16.96
C ARG A 639 20.00 -18.41 16.51
N MET A 640 19.03 -17.95 17.30
CA MET A 640 18.22 -16.78 16.97
C MET A 640 19.09 -15.53 16.79
N ALA A 641 19.99 -15.24 17.74
CA ALA A 641 20.88 -14.10 17.68
C ALA A 641 21.84 -14.17 16.46
N LYS A 642 22.51 -15.30 16.25
CA LYS A 642 23.40 -15.52 15.09
C LYS A 642 22.66 -15.34 13.77
N GLN A 643 21.43 -15.84 13.67
CA GLN A 643 20.59 -15.65 12.48
C GLN A 643 20.18 -14.19 12.28
N LEU A 644 19.85 -13.44 13.34
CA LEU A 644 19.50 -12.01 13.22
C LEU A 644 20.70 -11.15 12.81
N GLU A 645 21.91 -11.46 13.27
CA GLU A 645 23.12 -10.76 12.84
C GLU A 645 23.41 -10.97 11.35
N ALA A 646 23.35 -12.23 10.87
CA ALA A 646 23.49 -12.55 9.46
C ALA A 646 22.41 -11.89 8.58
N ASN A 647 21.16 -11.85 9.06
CA ASN A 647 20.08 -11.14 8.35
C ASN A 647 20.37 -9.63 8.26
N GLY A 648 20.96 -9.01 9.30
CA GLY A 648 21.25 -7.58 9.34
C GLY A 648 22.26 -7.12 8.28
N GLN A 649 23.27 -7.94 8.00
CA GLN A 649 24.23 -7.71 6.92
C GLN A 649 23.52 -7.67 5.56
N SER A 650 22.68 -8.68 5.26
CA SER A 650 21.89 -8.70 4.04
C SER A 650 20.84 -7.58 3.97
N MET A 651 20.23 -7.17 5.09
CA MET A 651 19.33 -6.00 5.13
C MET A 651 20.03 -4.66 4.88
N ALA A 652 21.36 -4.59 5.01
CA ALA A 652 22.15 -3.43 4.56
C ALA A 652 22.37 -3.47 3.03
N GLU A 653 22.72 -4.62 2.47
CA GLU A 653 22.88 -4.82 1.01
C GLU A 653 21.59 -4.51 0.24
N ILE A 654 20.44 -4.99 0.75
CA ILE A 654 19.11 -4.74 0.17
C ILE A 654 18.78 -3.24 0.21
N ARG A 655 19.06 -2.56 1.32
CA ARG A 655 18.87 -1.10 1.46
C ARG A 655 19.71 -0.34 0.44
N ASP A 656 21.00 -0.66 0.37
CA ASP A 656 21.98 0.10 -0.42
C ASP A 656 21.75 -0.14 -1.93
N THR A 657 21.32 -1.36 -2.31
CA THR A 657 20.81 -1.67 -3.65
C THR A 657 19.64 -0.76 -4.04
N GLY A 658 18.62 -0.67 -3.18
CA GLY A 658 17.44 0.16 -3.46
C GLY A 658 17.78 1.66 -3.51
N LEU A 659 18.66 2.15 -2.64
CA LEU A 659 19.14 3.54 -2.65
C LEU A 659 19.92 3.91 -3.92
N ASN A 660 20.61 2.95 -4.54
CA ASN A 660 21.26 3.17 -5.83
C ASN A 660 20.24 3.21 -6.98
N LEU A 661 19.29 2.26 -7.04
CA LEU A 661 18.17 2.30 -7.99
C LEU A 661 17.37 3.61 -7.90
N GLU A 662 17.12 4.13 -6.69
CA GLU A 662 16.41 5.41 -6.51
C GLU A 662 17.23 6.59 -7.03
N ARG A 663 18.56 6.53 -6.96
CA ARG A 663 19.46 7.56 -7.49
C ARG A 663 19.48 7.55 -9.01
N GLU A 664 19.65 6.37 -9.60
CA GLU A 664 19.63 6.14 -11.06
C GLU A 664 18.33 6.71 -11.68
N GLU A 665 17.17 6.34 -11.14
CA GLU A 665 15.88 6.88 -11.65
C GLU A 665 15.74 8.40 -11.49
N ARG A 666 16.29 9.00 -10.43
CA ARG A 666 16.27 10.46 -10.23
C ARG A 666 17.16 11.15 -11.27
N GLU A 667 18.29 10.56 -11.62
CA GLU A 667 19.23 11.08 -12.61
C GLU A 667 18.68 10.91 -14.04
N GLU A 668 18.10 9.76 -14.39
CA GLU A 668 17.36 9.55 -15.64
C GLU A 668 16.22 10.57 -15.82
N ARG A 669 15.37 10.73 -14.79
CA ARG A 669 14.26 11.72 -14.80
C ARG A 669 14.77 13.15 -14.95
N ARG A 670 15.94 13.48 -14.37
CA ARG A 670 16.59 14.79 -14.53
C ARG A 670 17.11 15.00 -15.95
N MET A 671 17.75 14.00 -16.55
CA MET A 671 18.23 14.05 -17.94
C MET A 671 17.09 14.14 -18.95
N MET A 672 16.01 13.37 -18.77
CA MET A 672 14.81 13.47 -19.61
C MET A 672 14.16 14.86 -19.52
N ARG A 673 14.03 15.44 -18.33
CA ARG A 673 13.52 16.82 -18.15
C ARG A 673 14.42 17.87 -18.79
N ALA A 674 15.74 17.71 -18.73
CA ALA A 674 16.67 18.61 -19.41
C ALA A 674 16.50 18.52 -20.95
N SER A 675 16.49 17.31 -21.51
CA SER A 675 16.33 17.11 -22.96
C SER A 675 14.95 17.56 -23.47
N ALA A 676 13.88 17.40 -22.68
CA ALA A 676 12.57 17.94 -23.00
C ALA A 676 12.61 19.48 -23.08
N LYS A 677 13.18 20.14 -22.06
CA LYS A 677 13.33 21.61 -22.04
C LYS A 677 14.21 22.14 -23.17
N GLU A 678 15.27 21.42 -23.54
CA GLU A 678 16.09 21.76 -24.71
C GLU A 678 15.33 21.67 -26.03
N ARG A 679 14.42 20.68 -26.17
CA ARG A 679 13.52 20.57 -27.34
C ARG A 679 12.51 21.71 -27.37
N GLU A 680 11.92 22.07 -26.23
CA GLU A 680 11.01 23.21 -26.09
C GLU A 680 11.72 24.53 -26.48
N THR A 681 12.92 24.79 -25.96
CA THR A 681 13.67 26.00 -26.33
C THR A 681 14.10 26.01 -27.80
N ARG A 682 14.40 24.84 -28.40
CA ARG A 682 14.73 24.72 -29.83
C ARG A 682 13.50 24.83 -30.74
N ALA A 683 12.30 24.52 -30.25
CA ALA A 683 11.05 24.74 -30.96
C ALA A 683 10.70 26.23 -30.96
N ALA A 684 10.66 26.86 -29.77
CA ALA A 684 10.42 28.29 -29.63
C ALA A 684 11.45 29.13 -30.40
N SER A 685 12.73 28.76 -30.39
CA SER A 685 13.77 29.45 -31.17
C SER A 685 13.70 29.20 -32.68
N ARG A 686 12.87 28.26 -33.14
CA ARG A 686 12.58 28.03 -34.57
C ARG A 686 11.36 28.81 -35.01
N GLU A 687 10.31 28.87 -34.18
CA GLU A 687 9.15 29.74 -34.41
C GLU A 687 9.60 31.22 -34.47
N SER A 688 10.38 31.67 -33.48
CA SER A 688 10.96 33.02 -33.49
C SER A 688 11.98 33.27 -34.62
N ALA A 689 12.38 32.24 -35.37
CA ALA A 689 13.26 32.36 -36.52
C ALA A 689 12.48 32.29 -37.85
N SER A 690 11.34 31.61 -37.91
CA SER A 690 10.42 31.68 -39.05
C SER A 690 9.74 33.05 -39.13
N ASP A 691 9.37 33.63 -37.99
CA ASP A 691 8.72 34.94 -37.95
C ASP A 691 9.66 36.04 -38.50
N VAL A 692 10.93 36.04 -38.07
CA VAL A 692 11.95 37.00 -38.51
C VAL A 692 12.30 36.89 -40.00
N VAL A 693 12.11 35.71 -40.62
CA VAL A 693 12.31 35.52 -42.07
C VAL A 693 11.09 35.97 -42.88
N SER A 694 9.97 36.34 -42.24
CA SER A 694 8.74 36.80 -42.92
C SER A 694 8.60 38.33 -43.05
N GLU A 695 9.44 39.13 -42.38
CA GLU A 695 9.36 40.61 -42.40
C GLU A 695 10.39 41.31 -43.32
N SER A 696 11.09 40.58 -44.21
CA SER A 696 12.19 41.16 -45.01
C SER A 696 12.19 40.84 -46.51
N GLU A 697 11.04 40.83 -47.18
CA GLU A 697 10.98 40.84 -48.66
C GLU A 697 9.71 41.50 -49.22
N SER A 698 9.74 42.82 -49.40
CA SER A 698 8.69 43.57 -50.13
C SER A 698 9.26 44.81 -50.83
N GLY A 699 9.21 44.81 -52.17
CA GLY A 699 9.84 45.81 -53.05
C GLY A 699 11.10 45.25 -53.74
N SER A 700 11.29 45.38 -55.05
CA SER A 700 10.51 46.13 -56.06
C SER A 700 10.52 45.44 -57.44
N GLU A 701 9.90 46.08 -58.43
CA GLU A 701 9.89 45.75 -59.87
C GLU A 701 11.34 45.77 -60.45
N SER A 702 11.67 45.31 -61.68
CA SER A 702 10.89 45.17 -62.94
C SER A 702 11.63 44.29 -63.99
N GLU A 703 10.90 43.69 -64.96
CA GLU A 703 11.29 43.43 -66.38
C GLU A 703 12.58 42.60 -66.70
N SER A 704 12.75 41.90 -67.84
CA SER A 704 11.88 41.50 -68.98
C SER A 704 12.39 40.18 -69.61
N ASP A 705 11.61 39.58 -70.54
CA ASP A 705 12.05 38.75 -71.70
C ASP A 705 12.84 37.42 -71.49
N SER A 706 12.72 36.37 -72.33
CA SER A 706 11.80 36.07 -73.45
C SER A 706 11.81 34.55 -73.82
N GLU A 707 11.02 34.20 -74.85
CA GLU A 707 11.17 33.05 -75.77
C GLU A 707 10.97 31.56 -75.32
N ARG A 708 9.76 31.05 -75.65
CA ARG A 708 9.48 30.08 -76.77
C ARG A 708 9.56 28.53 -76.56
N MET A 709 8.61 27.85 -77.22
CA MET A 709 8.56 26.39 -77.60
C MET A 709 8.44 25.34 -76.47
N GLU A 710 7.88 24.14 -76.67
CA GLU A 710 6.66 23.69 -77.41
C GLU A 710 6.28 22.25 -76.92
N ALA A 711 5.29 21.60 -77.54
CA ALA A 711 4.72 20.29 -77.15
C ALA A 711 5.74 19.17 -76.81
N THR A 712 5.48 18.32 -75.80
CA THR A 712 4.63 17.08 -75.86
C THR A 712 4.61 16.44 -74.46
N GLY A 713 3.76 15.49 -74.05
CA GLY A 713 2.76 14.65 -74.74
C GLY A 713 2.89 13.19 -74.28
N GLY A 714 1.94 12.64 -73.50
CA GLY A 714 2.00 11.24 -73.03
C GLY A 714 0.90 10.84 -72.03
N ARG A 715 0.37 9.61 -72.15
CA ARG A 715 -0.63 8.99 -71.26
C ARG A 715 -0.20 7.57 -70.84
N PHE A 716 -0.88 7.08 -69.80
CA PHE A 716 -1.23 5.66 -69.51
C PHE A 716 -0.34 4.75 -68.63
N ALA A 717 -1.06 4.12 -67.68
CA ALA A 717 -1.03 2.70 -67.26
C ALA A 717 -0.05 2.17 -66.18
N LEU A 718 -0.66 1.38 -65.28
CA LEU A 718 -0.11 0.36 -64.36
C LEU A 718 -0.12 -1.03 -65.07
N PRO A 719 0.29 -2.20 -64.50
CA PRO A 719 0.82 -2.56 -63.15
C PRO A 719 2.21 -3.28 -63.32
N PRO A 720 2.65 -4.46 -62.76
CA PRO A 720 2.17 -5.37 -61.70
C PRO A 720 3.19 -5.70 -60.57
N LYS A 721 3.86 -6.87 -60.58
CA LYS A 721 4.62 -7.50 -59.46
C LYS A 721 5.59 -8.60 -59.95
N THR A 722 6.73 -8.79 -59.24
CA THR A 722 7.49 -10.05 -58.89
C THR A 722 8.97 -9.71 -58.57
N ALA A 723 9.85 -10.54 -57.96
CA ALA A 723 9.72 -11.49 -56.83
C ALA A 723 11.12 -11.93 -56.29
N THR A 724 11.20 -12.29 -55.00
CA THR A 724 12.13 -13.25 -54.32
C THR A 724 13.61 -13.46 -54.76
N VAL A 725 14.55 -13.22 -53.82
CA VAL A 725 15.85 -13.91 -53.60
C VAL A 725 16.16 -13.85 -52.08
N THR A 726 15.92 -14.88 -51.25
CA THR A 726 16.77 -16.03 -50.86
C THR A 726 18.17 -15.73 -50.28
N GLY A 727 18.41 -16.13 -49.03
CA GLY A 727 19.72 -16.14 -48.34
C GLY A 727 19.61 -16.81 -46.97
N SER A 728 20.55 -17.69 -46.59
CA SER A 728 20.32 -18.71 -45.55
C SER A 728 21.52 -19.03 -44.65
N ALA A 729 21.24 -19.25 -43.36
CA ALA A 729 22.04 -20.05 -42.41
C ALA A 729 23.44 -19.49 -42.00
N PRO A 730 24.11 -20.05 -40.96
CA PRO A 730 23.71 -21.14 -40.05
C PRO A 730 23.60 -20.76 -38.56
N ARG A 731 23.12 -21.72 -37.76
CA ARG A 731 23.29 -21.77 -36.29
C ARG A 731 24.40 -22.75 -35.95
N GLU A 732 25.20 -22.47 -34.93
CA GLU A 732 25.93 -23.51 -34.21
C GLU A 732 25.25 -23.85 -32.87
N ARG A 733 25.54 -25.05 -32.35
CA ARG A 733 25.11 -25.53 -31.04
C ARG A 733 26.35 -25.96 -30.26
N GLN A 734 26.48 -25.49 -29.02
CA GLN A 734 27.21 -26.18 -27.97
C GLN A 734 26.37 -26.16 -26.68
N GLY A 735 26.45 -27.21 -25.88
CA GLY A 735 25.59 -27.45 -24.72
C GLY A 735 25.47 -28.95 -24.48
N ALA A 736 26.32 -29.47 -23.59
CA ALA A 736 26.51 -30.91 -23.40
C ALA A 736 25.42 -31.56 -22.54
N VAL A 737 25.23 -32.86 -22.72
CA VAL A 737 24.45 -33.73 -21.83
C VAL A 737 25.36 -34.21 -20.71
N VAL A 738 24.92 -34.06 -19.46
CA VAL A 738 25.44 -34.82 -18.31
C VAL A 738 24.25 -35.31 -17.49
N SER A 739 24.27 -36.58 -17.11
CA SER A 739 23.26 -37.23 -16.28
C SER A 739 23.93 -38.05 -15.17
N ALA A 740 23.47 -37.87 -13.93
CA ALA A 740 23.68 -38.81 -12.83
C ALA A 740 22.69 -38.49 -11.69
N ALA A 741 22.35 -39.50 -10.89
CA ALA A 741 21.47 -39.37 -9.73
C ALA A 741 22.23 -38.92 -8.46
N GLY A 742 21.46 -38.46 -7.47
CA GLY A 742 21.90 -38.06 -6.13
C GLY A 742 20.69 -37.73 -5.26
#